data_AF-A0A2T2YB72-F1
#
_entry.id   AF-A0A2T2YB72-F1
#
_cell.length_a   1.000
_cell.length_b   1.000
_cell.length_c   1.000
_cell.angle_alpha   90.00
_cell.angle_beta   90.00
_cell.angle_gamma   90.00
#
_symmetry.space_group_name_H-M   'P 1'
#
loop_
_entity.id
_entity.type
_entity.pdbx_description
1 polymer ?
#
loop_
_entity_poly.entity_id
_entity_poly.type
_entity_poly.pdbx_seq_one_letter_code
_entity_poly.pdbx_strand_id
1 'polypeptide(L)'
;MKKTLRLLFTFSLVPFIHLHAQTQLTDFRNRADDKSSSPVGFVSFNNKLFFEATTENEGREIWVTDGTDTHILKDIHPGNNSGIIPSLHTLKQGSVVLKDKLYFIASDGENGAQIWSTEGTEQSTKRVTNLSDLNTSTLTLVNNFIYFVIKKNEQLEVWKSDGTNEGTVLVKKDVPTANAPSFEGTVNNLYFFTIQTPKTNTSTLWRSDGTDAGTFPITDELEGNGAGGGTASPTQYIAYKNELYFVVRSFTHFQYPVTVGIMKTDGTWENTKPVKAVHEGSLKLLSFADVIQINDKLYFSFFEREDSRLFIWESDGTNMGTKKIYDELSTSYFAPSYLSSQGNNLVFTGKSSKNGTALLTLDLKNYTLTEIKELAPGIEKAPYSFFYDVFSFHQLTNNSFLLFEPYFLENKTWKTDLTGLNTVAVSNLKSVKEAINLGEYVYFHNSTEEAGMELWKSDLALKNPRQVTNINKAKYGLEYAEFGVVKDKLVFNAEDGATGNEPWVYDNSTNQTKLLKEVIPGKNQTYLGNFTNVNDRLYFVVNNKEYTTNLWQTDGTEAGTFKIKNYKEDIPYISVQYLTKKNNRLFFFATLKDYHQVLCYIEGLNTVKVKDLGVNMYNVAVRATNMVLADDYLYFTTDGAGGELWKSDGTEEGTTKVKSFYAIYNLTAVKNKVYFSAAQGNQDEYELWQSNGTEAGTILVKNIGKNYSSYPEQLVNLNGVLIFSAATQEFGREYWKTDGTAEGTVQIADINPGPATSTFNSISSIYYSYAPIVSSYTIFNNYLYFSANDGSHGTELWRTDGTTSGTSLVSDVNQGPIGSFPQPFTSNNGKIYFSAFSASYGTELWSTEGTAATTKQLFDLNNGLPGSYPTKFSFINDKIFFMAGKNDSGRQLWSYSKDNVTAVKEFRENSSFKVYPNPTYDYLHLETGNKKVQSLKLYNLQGRNFPIEKNQADKVYVGNLPSGIYLLVTEMDNKIITRKFIKK
;
A
#
# COMPACT_ATOMS: atom_id res chain seq x y z
N MET A 1 42.18 49.03 -37.66
CA MET A 1 42.78 48.83 -36.32
C MET A 1 41.74 49.18 -35.26
N LYS A 2 41.89 48.68 -34.02
CA LYS A 2 40.95 48.73 -32.87
C LYS A 2 39.80 47.71 -32.93
N LYS A 3 39.43 47.26 -31.73
CA LYS A 3 38.66 46.04 -31.41
C LYS A 3 37.15 46.31 -31.43
N THR A 4 36.35 45.29 -31.69
CA THR A 4 34.91 45.26 -31.36
C THR A 4 34.68 44.24 -30.24
N LEU A 5 34.09 44.67 -29.13
CA LEU A 5 33.76 43.80 -28.00
C LEU A 5 32.28 43.40 -28.11
N ARG A 6 31.96 42.10 -28.17
CA ARG A 6 30.58 41.62 -28.03
C ARG A 6 30.31 41.30 -26.56
N LEU A 7 29.33 41.98 -25.96
CA LEU A 7 28.75 41.56 -24.68
C LEU A 7 27.84 40.35 -24.90
N LEU A 8 27.80 39.43 -23.93
CA LEU A 8 26.75 38.41 -23.84
C LEU A 8 25.48 39.06 -23.28
N PHE A 9 24.32 38.65 -23.78
CA PHE A 9 23.06 38.82 -23.08
C PHE A 9 22.80 37.58 -22.22
N THR A 10 22.76 37.75 -20.90
CA THR A 10 22.27 36.73 -19.97
C THR A 10 20.74 36.77 -19.92
N PHE A 11 20.09 35.63 -20.18
CA PHE A 11 18.69 35.44 -19.83
C PHE A 11 18.56 35.23 -18.32
N SER A 12 18.14 36.26 -17.58
CA SER A 12 17.68 36.07 -16.21
C SER A 12 16.25 35.53 -16.22
N LEU A 13 16.05 34.35 -15.62
CA LEU A 13 14.70 33.86 -15.33
C LEU A 13 14.03 34.85 -14.37
N VAL A 14 12.80 35.22 -14.69
CA VAL A 14 11.91 35.87 -13.72
C VAL A 14 11.29 34.76 -12.89
N PRO A 15 11.30 34.82 -11.55
CA PRO A 15 10.60 33.83 -10.74
C PRO A 15 9.11 33.91 -11.02
N PHE A 16 8.54 32.81 -11.53
CA PHE A 16 7.10 32.63 -11.49
C PHE A 16 6.70 32.52 -10.02
N ILE A 17 5.85 33.44 -9.55
CA ILE A 17 5.08 33.20 -8.34
C ILE A 17 4.08 32.12 -8.72
N HIS A 18 4.49 30.86 -8.59
CA HIS A 18 3.57 29.74 -8.66
C HIS A 18 2.51 29.98 -7.60
N LEU A 19 1.30 30.34 -8.04
CA LEU A 19 0.16 30.23 -7.18
C LEU A 19 0.04 28.74 -6.90
N HIS A 20 0.55 28.32 -5.73
CA HIS A 20 0.32 26.97 -5.25
C HIS A 20 -1.16 26.73 -5.44
N ALA A 21 -1.49 25.69 -6.18
CA ALA A 21 -2.86 25.44 -6.50
C ALA A 21 -3.54 24.94 -5.21
N GLN A 22 -3.93 25.85 -4.25
CA GLN A 22 -3.93 25.81 -2.73
C GLN A 22 -5.03 26.57 -1.91
N THR A 23 -5.27 26.14 -0.64
CA THR A 23 -5.99 26.90 0.45
C THR A 23 -5.38 26.65 1.88
N GLN A 24 -6.12 26.48 3.01
CA GLN A 24 -5.67 27.00 4.34
C GLN A 24 -5.57 26.19 5.70
N LEU A 25 -5.73 24.85 5.92
CA LEU A 25 -5.28 24.14 7.20
C LEU A 25 -4.40 22.80 7.12
N THR A 26 -3.30 22.66 7.94
CA THR A 26 -2.06 21.76 8.04
C THR A 26 -1.14 21.40 9.34
N ASP A 27 -0.78 22.16 10.44
CA ASP A 27 0.17 21.80 11.61
C ASP A 27 -0.22 22.04 13.21
N PHE A 28 -0.37 21.00 14.15
CA PHE A 28 -1.01 20.63 15.51
C PHE A 28 -0.18 19.70 16.51
N ARG A 29 -0.40 19.44 17.83
CA ARG A 29 0.61 18.71 18.70
C ARG A 29 0.26 17.45 19.60
N ASN A 30 1.21 16.55 19.94
CA ASN A 30 1.07 15.52 21.02
C ASN A 30 1.15 16.19 22.40
N ARG A 31 2.00 17.22 22.48
CA ARG A 31 2.49 18.05 23.59
C ARG A 31 2.94 19.39 23.00
N ALA A 32 3.36 20.41 23.75
CA ALA A 32 3.70 21.71 23.13
C ALA A 32 5.06 21.80 22.37
N ASP A 33 6.08 21.04 22.78
CA ASP A 33 7.50 21.19 22.40
C ASP A 33 7.91 20.46 21.11
N ASP A 34 6.98 20.46 20.17
CA ASP A 34 6.64 19.23 19.48
C ASP A 34 6.80 19.38 17.96
N LYS A 35 7.05 18.27 17.28
CA LYS A 35 7.41 18.22 15.88
C LYS A 35 6.24 17.67 15.05
N SER A 36 6.01 16.37 14.83
CA SER A 36 4.77 15.72 14.27
C SER A 36 4.96 14.21 14.23
N SER A 37 3.94 13.41 13.93
CA SER A 37 2.67 13.37 14.64
C SER A 37 2.27 11.91 14.90
N SER A 38 1.70 11.24 13.91
CA SER A 38 2.60 10.54 12.99
C SER A 38 2.00 9.37 12.17
N PRO A 39 1.05 9.55 11.27
CA PRO A 39 1.29 8.98 9.96
C PRO A 39 1.24 7.45 9.70
N VAL A 40 0.46 6.66 10.47
CA VAL A 40 0.16 5.22 10.25
C VAL A 40 -0.73 4.97 8.98
N GLY A 41 -1.71 4.05 8.90
CA GLY A 41 -2.43 3.66 7.66
C GLY A 41 -3.88 4.18 7.38
N PHE A 42 -4.49 3.74 6.28
CA PHE A 42 -5.36 4.63 5.51
C PHE A 42 -6.29 3.86 4.48
N VAL A 43 -7.44 4.38 3.92
CA VAL A 43 -8.37 3.93 2.77
C VAL A 43 -9.40 4.96 2.21
N SER A 44 -10.73 4.72 2.12
CA SER A 44 -11.78 5.46 1.41
C SER A 44 -13.19 4.93 1.49
N PHE A 45 -14.14 5.87 1.46
CA PHE A 45 -15.55 5.57 1.63
C PHE A 45 -16.62 6.67 1.29
N ASN A 46 -16.97 7.11 0.05
CA ASN A 46 -18.14 7.97 -0.37
C ASN A 46 -18.01 9.44 -0.97
N ASN A 47 -17.16 10.38 -0.46
CA ASN A 47 -16.87 11.83 -0.66
C ASN A 47 -15.51 12.47 -0.12
N LYS A 48 -14.85 12.58 1.10
CA LYS A 48 -14.68 12.38 2.62
C LYS A 48 -13.57 11.49 3.40
N LEU A 49 -12.23 11.68 3.27
CA LEU A 49 -10.96 11.14 3.95
C LEU A 49 -10.70 10.51 5.41
N PHE A 50 -11.61 10.04 6.28
CA PHE A 50 -11.37 9.63 7.74
C PHE A 50 -9.93 9.24 8.24
N PHE A 51 -9.15 10.08 8.91
CA PHE A 51 -7.72 9.99 9.25
C PHE A 51 -7.13 9.86 10.74
N GLU A 52 -6.22 8.97 11.25
CA GLU A 52 -5.80 8.84 12.74
C GLU A 52 -4.50 9.44 13.42
N ALA A 53 -4.57 10.04 14.65
CA ALA A 53 -3.82 11.26 15.02
C ALA A 53 -3.46 11.64 16.55
N THR A 54 -2.60 10.94 17.32
CA THR A 54 -2.50 10.99 18.82
C THR A 54 -2.11 12.30 19.66
N THR A 55 -3.06 13.21 19.98
CA THR A 55 -2.86 14.56 20.64
C THR A 55 -3.31 14.83 22.11
N GLU A 56 -2.87 15.98 22.68
CA GLU A 56 -3.31 16.72 23.89
C GLU A 56 -4.81 16.76 24.32
N ASN A 57 -5.56 17.83 24.00
CA ASN A 57 -6.57 18.47 24.90
C ASN A 57 -7.74 17.62 25.39
N GLU A 58 -8.94 17.84 24.85
CA GLU A 58 -10.09 16.95 24.91
C GLU A 58 -9.77 15.63 24.19
N GLY A 59 -8.67 15.61 23.43
CA GLY A 59 -7.74 14.49 23.40
C GLY A 59 -8.08 13.36 22.45
N ARG A 60 -7.02 12.76 21.91
CA ARG A 60 -6.92 11.40 21.39
C ARG A 60 -8.15 10.57 20.94
N GLU A 61 -8.99 11.06 19.99
CA GLU A 61 -10.17 10.37 19.43
C GLU A 61 -10.49 10.13 17.88
N ILE A 62 -11.42 10.75 17.03
CA ILE A 62 -11.76 10.64 15.50
C ILE A 62 -11.76 12.04 14.68
N TRP A 63 -12.03 12.41 13.39
CA TRP A 63 -12.10 13.89 12.92
C TRP A 63 -12.71 14.08 11.49
N VAL A 64 -12.64 15.25 10.80
CA VAL A 64 -12.74 15.43 9.33
C VAL A 64 -11.59 16.16 8.60
N THR A 65 -11.02 15.63 7.48
CA THR A 65 -10.07 16.03 6.38
C THR A 65 -10.53 16.97 5.29
N ASP A 66 -9.68 17.64 4.50
CA ASP A 66 -9.80 17.96 3.08
C ASP A 66 -8.70 18.88 2.56
N GLY A 67 -8.40 19.92 3.30
CA GLY A 67 -7.67 21.04 2.70
C GLY A 67 -8.45 21.75 1.60
N THR A 68 -9.63 22.23 1.98
CA THR A 68 -9.65 23.65 2.35
C THR A 68 -9.98 24.00 3.82
N ASP A 69 -10.81 23.27 4.58
CA ASP A 69 -11.23 23.66 5.98
C ASP A 69 -10.55 22.86 7.13
N THR A 70 -11.01 22.84 8.42
CA THR A 70 -10.66 21.98 9.63
C THR A 70 -11.54 22.22 10.96
N HIS A 71 -12.80 21.70 11.19
CA HIS A 71 -13.58 21.76 12.52
C HIS A 71 -14.88 20.86 12.86
N ILE A 72 -15.10 20.35 14.12
CA ILE A 72 -16.22 19.62 14.88
C ILE A 72 -16.70 18.12 14.64
N LEU A 73 -16.46 17.13 15.59
CA LEU A 73 -16.62 15.62 15.73
C LEU A 73 -17.69 15.24 16.77
N LYS A 74 -17.28 14.73 17.94
CA LYS A 74 -17.90 14.48 19.24
C LYS A 74 -17.50 13.17 19.91
N ASP A 75 -16.99 13.35 21.12
CA ASP A 75 -16.43 12.53 22.18
C ASP A 75 -17.17 11.20 22.44
N ILE A 76 -16.48 10.06 22.28
CA ILE A 76 -16.98 8.72 22.67
C ILE A 76 -16.26 8.24 23.95
N HIS A 77 -14.97 8.56 24.13
CA HIS A 77 -14.34 8.99 25.45
C HIS A 77 -14.40 10.57 25.08
N PRO A 78 -14.79 11.49 25.97
CA PRO A 78 -14.15 12.79 26.12
C PRO A 78 -12.80 12.75 26.91
N GLY A 79 -11.72 13.36 26.41
CA GLY A 79 -10.69 13.96 27.29
C GLY A 79 -9.25 13.45 27.22
N ASN A 80 -8.90 12.39 27.96
CA ASN A 80 -7.50 12.04 28.26
C ASN A 80 -7.06 10.56 28.13
N ASN A 81 -7.91 9.65 27.62
CA ASN A 81 -7.66 8.21 27.51
C ASN A 81 -8.12 7.52 26.21
N SER A 82 -7.28 6.77 25.50
CA SER A 82 -7.18 7.06 24.07
C SER A 82 -7.99 6.14 23.25
N GLY A 83 -8.39 6.65 22.08
CA GLY A 83 -9.24 6.06 21.06
C GLY A 83 -9.02 4.56 20.84
N ILE A 84 -7.84 4.07 21.21
CA ILE A 84 -7.00 3.07 20.61
C ILE A 84 -5.80 2.74 21.61
N ILE A 85 -5.08 1.58 21.53
CA ILE A 85 -3.64 1.28 21.95
C ILE A 85 -2.85 1.31 20.64
N PRO A 86 -1.52 1.38 20.61
CA PRO A 86 -0.74 0.90 19.47
C PRO A 86 -0.93 -0.59 19.08
N SER A 87 -1.02 -1.49 20.06
CA SER A 87 -0.05 -2.61 20.16
C SER A 87 -0.24 -3.82 19.24
N LEU A 88 -1.10 -3.72 18.24
CA LEU A 88 -1.78 -4.88 17.68
C LEU A 88 -2.04 -4.79 16.18
N HIS A 89 -2.30 -3.60 15.60
CA HIS A 89 -2.51 -3.41 14.16
C HIS A 89 -2.46 -1.90 13.80
N THR A 90 -2.37 -1.56 12.50
CA THR A 90 -1.91 -0.27 11.93
C THR A 90 -2.79 0.15 10.75
N LEU A 91 -3.06 1.42 10.42
CA LEU A 91 -4.28 1.70 9.64
C LEU A 91 -4.41 1.08 8.22
N LYS A 92 -3.47 0.29 7.61
CA LYS A 92 -3.85 -0.80 6.64
C LYS A 92 -3.63 -2.26 7.11
N GLN A 93 -3.96 -2.52 8.37
CA GLN A 93 -4.30 -3.78 9.04
C GLN A 93 -5.78 -3.71 9.62
N GLY A 94 -6.91 -4.14 8.96
CA GLY A 94 -8.30 -3.56 9.02
C GLY A 94 -9.68 -4.21 8.71
N SER A 95 -10.09 -4.31 7.44
CA SER A 95 -11.38 -3.69 7.01
C SER A 95 -11.87 -3.66 5.51
N VAL A 96 -13.19 -3.53 5.21
CA VAL A 96 -13.74 -3.42 3.83
C VAL A 96 -15.14 -2.83 3.62
N VAL A 97 -15.67 -2.75 2.39
CA VAL A 97 -17.00 -2.14 2.13
C VAL A 97 -18.25 -3.08 2.38
N LEU A 98 -19.53 -2.65 2.59
CA LEU A 98 -20.79 -3.49 2.81
C LEU A 98 -22.28 -2.88 2.69
N LYS A 99 -22.78 -2.05 1.73
CA LYS A 99 -24.22 -1.51 1.54
C LYS A 99 -24.76 -0.06 1.96
N ASP A 100 -24.03 1.01 2.27
CA ASP A 100 -24.36 2.49 2.32
C ASP A 100 -23.61 3.32 3.41
N LYS A 101 -23.51 2.82 4.66
CA LYS A 101 -22.65 3.29 5.78
C LYS A 101 -21.64 2.25 6.35
N LEU A 102 -20.30 2.51 6.35
CA LEU A 102 -18.99 1.85 6.70
C LEU A 102 -18.93 0.61 7.72
N TYR A 103 -17.80 0.00 8.24
CA TYR A 103 -17.54 -0.76 9.52
C TYR A 103 -16.19 -0.56 10.38
N PHE A 104 -15.65 0.59 10.86
CA PHE A 104 -14.29 0.71 11.53
C PHE A 104 -13.90 0.61 13.03
N ILE A 105 -13.18 -0.37 13.57
CA ILE A 105 -12.95 -0.56 15.03
C ILE A 105 -12.72 0.68 15.99
N ALA A 106 -13.19 0.66 17.30
CA ALA A 106 -12.85 1.34 18.60
C ALA A 106 -13.78 1.10 19.85
N SER A 107 -13.51 1.64 21.06
CA SER A 107 -14.25 1.41 22.34
C SER A 107 -14.84 2.67 23.04
N ASP A 108 -15.89 2.60 23.84
CA ASP A 108 -16.31 3.79 24.63
C ASP A 108 -15.46 3.99 25.90
N GLY A 109 -14.31 3.31 26.02
CA GLY A 109 -13.47 3.25 27.24
C GLY A 109 -14.12 2.49 28.40
N GLU A 110 -15.44 2.45 28.41
CA GLU A 110 -16.31 1.85 29.40
C GLU A 110 -16.53 0.35 29.16
N ASN A 111 -16.80 -0.07 27.92
CA ASN A 111 -17.36 -1.41 27.64
C ASN A 111 -16.31 -2.32 27.01
N GLY A 112 -15.05 -2.13 27.38
CA GLY A 112 -13.91 -2.70 26.67
C GLY A 112 -14.07 -2.50 25.16
N ALA A 113 -13.50 -3.41 24.41
CA ALA A 113 -13.58 -3.40 22.97
C ALA A 113 -14.77 -4.17 22.37
N GLN A 114 -15.31 -3.65 21.26
CA GLN A 114 -16.66 -3.88 20.72
C GLN A 114 -16.81 -3.32 19.27
N ILE A 115 -17.65 -3.77 18.31
CA ILE A 115 -17.94 -3.03 17.01
C ILE A 115 -18.53 -1.56 17.19
N TRP A 116 -19.11 -0.76 16.23
CA TRP A 116 -18.97 0.75 15.92
C TRP A 116 -19.78 1.30 14.67
N SER A 117 -19.99 2.66 14.40
CA SER A 117 -20.67 3.21 13.17
C SER A 117 -20.43 4.58 12.41
N THR A 118 -19.59 5.57 12.78
CA THR A 118 -19.29 6.92 12.13
C THR A 118 -20.38 7.74 11.34
N GLU A 119 -20.11 8.95 10.79
CA GLU A 119 -20.44 9.28 9.38
C GLU A 119 -19.69 10.51 8.75
N GLY A 120 -19.91 11.78 9.18
CA GLY A 120 -19.45 13.06 8.56
C GLY A 120 -20.27 14.40 8.71
N THR A 121 -21.16 14.61 9.73
CA THR A 121 -21.78 15.81 10.42
C THR A 121 -22.53 15.37 11.73
N GLU A 122 -22.46 16.09 12.87
CA GLU A 122 -22.64 15.61 14.29
C GLU A 122 -23.84 14.66 14.71
N GLN A 123 -24.21 13.55 14.04
CA GLN A 123 -25.60 13.02 14.13
C GLN A 123 -25.82 11.59 14.70
N SER A 124 -26.50 10.65 14.02
CA SER A 124 -27.08 9.37 14.51
C SER A 124 -26.19 8.38 15.27
N THR A 125 -24.99 8.77 15.65
CA THR A 125 -24.14 8.09 16.62
C THR A 125 -24.83 7.35 17.73
N LYS A 126 -24.57 6.04 17.87
CA LYS A 126 -25.15 5.23 18.94
C LYS A 126 -24.22 4.10 19.41
N ARG A 127 -24.68 3.30 20.36
CA ARG A 127 -24.10 1.99 20.65
C ARG A 127 -25.00 0.90 20.06
N VAL A 128 -24.46 -0.07 19.35
CA VAL A 128 -25.16 -1.29 18.89
C VAL A 128 -24.27 -2.57 19.03
N THR A 129 -23.13 -2.59 19.78
CA THR A 129 -22.39 -3.80 20.27
C THR A 129 -22.69 -4.10 21.73
N ASN A 130 -22.58 -5.36 22.16
CA ASN A 130 -22.30 -5.70 23.56
C ASN A 130 -21.50 -7.01 23.70
N LEU A 131 -20.24 -6.90 24.16
CA LEU A 131 -19.27 -7.96 24.52
C LEU A 131 -18.66 -7.64 25.89
N SER A 132 -17.72 -8.45 26.40
CA SER A 132 -16.85 -7.92 27.47
C SER A 132 -15.83 -6.94 26.91
N ASP A 133 -15.17 -7.31 25.82
CA ASP A 133 -13.91 -6.72 25.40
C ASP A 133 -13.42 -7.32 24.05
N LEU A 134 -12.16 -7.12 23.64
CA LEU A 134 -11.60 -7.47 22.32
C LEU A 134 -10.03 -7.35 22.35
N ASN A 135 -9.20 -7.22 21.26
CA ASN A 135 -7.68 -7.03 21.13
C ASN A 135 -6.98 -7.57 19.86
N THR A 136 -6.59 -6.81 18.81
CA THR A 136 -6.48 -7.39 17.47
C THR A 136 -5.38 -7.04 16.48
N SER A 137 -4.72 -8.10 16.02
CA SER A 137 -3.90 -8.17 14.80
C SER A 137 -4.65 -8.57 13.52
N THR A 138 -6.00 -8.55 13.52
CA THR A 138 -6.88 -7.58 12.83
C THR A 138 -8.38 -7.92 12.49
N LEU A 139 -8.92 -8.06 11.24
CA LEU A 139 -10.36 -7.96 10.81
C LEU A 139 -10.60 -7.98 9.24
N THR A 140 -11.66 -8.57 8.59
CA THR A 140 -11.67 -8.98 7.12
C THR A 140 -12.83 -8.77 6.10
N LEU A 141 -12.63 -9.31 4.84
CA LEU A 141 -13.55 -9.48 3.70
C LEU A 141 -13.38 -10.69 2.78
N VAL A 142 -14.49 -11.37 2.56
CA VAL A 142 -15.22 -11.68 1.32
C VAL A 142 -16.77 -11.74 1.38
N ASN A 143 -17.50 -10.60 1.29
CA ASN A 143 -18.64 -10.23 0.42
C ASN A 143 -20.14 -9.98 0.82
N ASN A 144 -20.53 -9.58 2.04
CA ASN A 144 -21.86 -9.60 2.74
C ASN A 144 -22.39 -10.95 3.41
N PHE A 145 -21.68 -11.55 4.41
CA PHE A 145 -21.93 -12.58 5.50
C PHE A 145 -20.69 -12.67 6.52
N ILE A 146 -20.56 -12.34 7.85
CA ILE A 146 -19.25 -12.08 8.62
C ILE A 146 -18.78 -12.91 9.90
N TYR A 147 -17.59 -12.69 10.56
CA TYR A 147 -16.95 -13.33 11.83
C TYR A 147 -15.61 -12.67 12.53
N PHE A 148 -14.85 -12.78 13.70
CA PHE A 148 -13.49 -11.96 13.96
C PHE A 148 -12.38 -12.24 15.13
N VAL A 149 -11.13 -12.85 15.01
CA VAL A 149 -10.28 -13.71 16.02
C VAL A 149 -9.91 -13.26 17.46
N ILE A 150 -10.76 -13.38 18.44
CA ILE A 150 -10.51 -12.86 19.79
C ILE A 150 -9.41 -13.59 20.67
N LYS A 151 -8.12 -13.80 20.28
CA LYS A 151 -7.01 -14.62 20.95
C LYS A 151 -6.72 -14.40 22.44
N LYS A 152 -7.54 -15.00 23.28
CA LYS A 152 -7.48 -14.85 24.74
C LYS A 152 -6.43 -15.67 25.51
N ASN A 153 -5.71 -16.64 24.91
CA ASN A 153 -4.52 -17.36 25.46
C ASN A 153 -4.03 -18.40 24.40
N GLU A 154 -3.77 -19.65 24.79
CA GLU A 154 -3.32 -20.76 23.94
C GLU A 154 -4.43 -21.32 23.01
N GLN A 155 -5.60 -20.68 22.83
CA GLN A 155 -6.58 -21.14 21.82
C GLN A 155 -7.53 -20.04 21.15
N LEU A 156 -8.66 -20.33 20.39
CA LEU A 156 -9.65 -19.45 19.64
C LEU A 156 -11.30 -19.43 19.80
N GLU A 157 -12.23 -18.87 18.94
CA GLU A 157 -13.79 -18.73 18.84
C GLU A 157 -14.13 -18.07 17.49
N VAL A 158 -15.40 -17.85 17.13
CA VAL A 158 -15.83 -17.02 15.99
C VAL A 158 -17.17 -16.26 16.14
N TRP A 159 -17.78 -15.70 15.08
CA TRP A 159 -19.00 -14.85 15.07
C TRP A 159 -19.76 -14.98 13.75
N LYS A 160 -21.06 -14.69 13.63
CA LYS A 160 -21.61 -14.26 12.31
C LYS A 160 -21.11 -12.76 12.24
N SER A 161 -21.54 -11.90 11.33
CA SER A 161 -22.17 -10.65 11.75
C SER A 161 -23.63 -10.79 11.35
N ASP A 162 -24.43 -9.75 11.28
CA ASP A 162 -25.75 -9.80 10.62
C ASP A 162 -26.35 -8.40 10.55
N GLY A 163 -27.60 -8.08 10.97
CA GLY A 163 -28.64 -7.25 10.34
C GLY A 163 -29.12 -5.91 10.94
N THR A 164 -29.27 -5.68 12.26
CA THR A 164 -29.76 -4.40 12.85
C THR A 164 -29.29 -4.14 14.31
N ASN A 165 -29.59 -5.03 15.26
CA ASN A 165 -29.08 -5.06 16.64
C ASN A 165 -29.18 -6.46 17.37
N GLU A 166 -29.47 -7.58 16.70
CA GLU A 166 -30.07 -8.82 17.27
C GLU A 166 -29.49 -10.16 16.83
N GLY A 167 -29.39 -10.39 15.51
CA GLY A 167 -29.06 -11.66 14.90
C GLY A 167 -27.59 -11.94 15.12
N THR A 168 -27.21 -12.12 16.37
CA THR A 168 -25.90 -12.08 17.01
C THR A 168 -25.77 -13.35 17.86
N VAL A 169 -25.24 -14.44 17.28
CA VAL A 169 -25.04 -15.78 17.84
C VAL A 169 -23.59 -16.32 17.50
N LEU A 170 -23.30 -17.62 17.26
CA LEU A 170 -21.96 -18.27 17.38
C LEU A 170 -21.96 -19.66 16.69
N VAL A 171 -21.01 -20.07 15.85
CA VAL A 171 -20.97 -21.39 15.17
C VAL A 171 -20.16 -22.48 15.97
N LYS A 172 -18.97 -22.99 15.60
CA LYS A 172 -18.31 -24.31 15.88
C LYS A 172 -16.92 -24.35 16.59
N LYS A 173 -16.81 -24.49 17.92
CA LYS A 173 -15.62 -24.15 18.75
C LYS A 173 -14.49 -25.22 18.93
N ASP A 174 -13.23 -24.86 19.29
CA ASP A 174 -12.03 -25.47 20.07
C ASP A 174 -10.60 -25.32 19.40
N VAL A 175 -9.49 -24.75 20.01
CA VAL A 175 -8.15 -24.44 19.30
C VAL A 175 -6.71 -24.68 19.91
N PRO A 176 -5.51 -24.56 19.21
CA PRO A 176 -4.15 -24.93 19.67
C PRO A 176 -3.05 -23.85 19.44
N THR A 177 -3.12 -22.64 19.95
CA THR A 177 -2.22 -21.59 19.45
C THR A 177 -1.07 -21.20 20.36
N ALA A 178 0.15 -21.22 19.83
CA ALA A 178 1.18 -20.33 20.34
C ALA A 178 0.81 -18.87 20.03
N ASN A 179 0.56 -18.51 18.76
CA ASN A 179 0.59 -17.11 18.33
C ASN A 179 -0.55 -16.57 17.45
N ALA A 180 -0.58 -15.24 17.44
CA ALA A 180 -1.40 -14.43 16.57
C ALA A 180 -0.90 -14.43 15.11
N PRO A 181 -1.72 -13.92 14.19
CA PRO A 181 -1.54 -14.13 12.76
C PRO A 181 -0.36 -13.47 12.02
N SER A 182 0.04 -14.04 10.86
CA SER A 182 1.28 -13.73 10.10
C SER A 182 1.18 -13.34 8.59
N PHE A 183 0.85 -14.19 7.57
CA PHE A 183 0.39 -13.65 6.25
C PHE A 183 -1.02 -13.25 6.40
N GLU A 184 -1.45 -12.14 5.79
CA GLU A 184 -2.90 -11.75 5.87
C GLU A 184 -3.14 -11.54 4.28
N GLY A 185 -3.91 -12.42 3.57
CA GLY A 185 -4.13 -12.42 2.09
C GLY A 185 -5.33 -13.21 1.49
N THR A 186 -5.60 -13.17 0.15
CA THR A 186 -6.98 -13.30 -0.45
C THR A 186 -7.21 -14.20 -1.74
N VAL A 187 -8.29 -15.10 -1.93
CA VAL A 187 -9.02 -16.13 -2.92
C VAL A 187 -10.31 -17.08 -2.72
N ASN A 188 -11.18 -17.27 -3.74
CA ASN A 188 -12.33 -18.16 -4.08
C ASN A 188 -13.72 -17.97 -3.39
N ASN A 189 -13.98 -16.92 -2.63
CA ASN A 189 -15.27 -16.45 -2.03
C ASN A 189 -15.41 -16.64 -0.52
N LEU A 190 -14.29 -17.02 0.10
CA LEU A 190 -14.01 -17.71 1.34
C LEU A 190 -13.23 -16.91 2.37
N TYR A 191 -13.10 -17.48 3.56
CA TYR A 191 -12.09 -17.07 4.55
C TYR A 191 -10.74 -17.78 4.32
N PHE A 192 -9.58 -17.49 4.95
CA PHE A 192 -8.37 -18.38 5.00
C PHE A 192 -7.77 -18.48 6.42
N PHE A 193 -6.48 -18.33 6.83
CA PHE A 193 -6.11 -18.45 8.27
C PHE A 193 -4.83 -19.37 8.76
N THR A 194 -3.71 -19.08 9.53
CA THR A 194 -2.72 -19.98 10.34
C THR A 194 -2.56 -19.89 11.94
N ILE A 195 -2.62 -21.01 12.69
CA ILE A 195 -2.35 -21.20 14.16
C ILE A 195 -0.86 -21.47 14.46
N GLN A 196 0.09 -20.55 14.74
CA GLN A 196 1.45 -21.06 15.07
C GLN A 196 1.42 -22.23 16.11
N THR A 197 1.95 -23.38 15.68
CA THR A 197 1.68 -24.69 16.28
C THR A 197 2.14 -24.75 17.75
N PRO A 198 1.42 -25.44 18.67
CA PRO A 198 1.79 -25.45 20.08
C PRO A 198 3.22 -25.94 20.31
N LYS A 199 4.06 -25.05 20.83
CA LYS A 199 5.46 -25.33 21.19
C LYS A 199 6.39 -25.69 20.01
N THR A 200 6.01 -25.38 18.77
CA THR A 200 6.91 -25.49 17.62
C THR A 200 7.08 -24.12 16.94
N ASN A 201 8.02 -24.04 16.01
CA ASN A 201 8.11 -22.94 15.05
C ASN A 201 7.35 -23.27 13.77
N THR A 202 6.45 -24.25 13.80
CA THR A 202 5.80 -24.75 12.59
C THR A 202 4.46 -24.08 12.33
N SER A 203 4.10 -24.06 11.04
CA SER A 203 2.79 -23.65 10.56
C SER A 203 2.02 -24.75 9.81
N THR A 204 0.80 -24.50 9.32
CA THR A 204 -0.35 -25.43 9.06
C THR A 204 -1.59 -24.56 8.51
N LEU A 205 -2.81 -25.01 8.08
CA LEU A 205 -3.91 -24.27 7.30
C LEU A 205 -5.26 -25.00 6.73
N TRP A 206 -6.48 -24.87 7.36
CA TRP A 206 -7.90 -25.42 7.18
C TRP A 206 -9.34 -24.69 7.08
N ARG A 207 -10.38 -25.20 6.35
CA ARG A 207 -11.54 -24.43 5.71
C ARG A 207 -12.66 -23.71 6.48
N SER A 208 -13.38 -22.68 5.96
CA SER A 208 -14.86 -22.46 6.15
C SER A 208 -15.60 -21.30 5.42
N ASP A 209 -16.93 -21.48 5.36
CA ASP A 209 -17.92 -20.53 4.86
C ASP A 209 -18.89 -19.84 5.79
N GLY A 210 -19.11 -20.38 6.98
CA GLY A 210 -20.20 -19.91 7.79
C GLY A 210 -21.27 -20.86 8.22
N THR A 211 -21.16 -22.12 7.85
CA THR A 211 -21.97 -23.19 8.41
C THR A 211 -21.34 -23.85 9.62
N ASP A 212 -20.98 -25.12 9.60
CA ASP A 212 -20.50 -25.94 10.70
C ASP A 212 -19.32 -26.84 10.30
N ALA A 213 -19.54 -28.03 9.70
CA ALA A 213 -18.58 -29.15 9.70
C ALA A 213 -17.43 -29.07 8.68
N GLY A 214 -16.97 -27.85 8.42
CA GLY A 214 -15.97 -27.44 7.45
C GLY A 214 -15.16 -26.26 7.98
N THR A 215 -14.19 -26.57 8.81
CA THR A 215 -13.29 -25.89 9.77
C THR A 215 -12.39 -27.10 10.09
N PHE A 216 -11.84 -27.79 9.03
CA PHE A 216 -11.36 -29.26 8.83
C PHE A 216 -9.85 -29.07 8.45
N PRO A 217 -8.90 -29.94 8.86
CA PRO A 217 -8.35 -31.26 8.36
C PRO A 217 -8.02 -31.96 6.92
N ILE A 218 -6.92 -32.03 6.00
CA ILE A 218 -5.53 -31.42 5.58
C ILE A 218 -4.22 -32.20 5.59
N THR A 219 -3.43 -32.00 6.61
CA THR A 219 -2.02 -32.31 6.69
C THR A 219 -1.38 -32.22 8.12
N ASP A 220 -0.06 -32.40 8.37
CA ASP A 220 0.64 -32.29 9.69
C ASP A 220 1.52 -31.00 10.00
N GLU A 221 2.81 -30.75 9.60
CA GLU A 221 3.65 -29.55 10.06
C GLU A 221 4.59 -28.81 9.03
N LEU A 222 4.67 -27.44 9.04
CA LEU A 222 5.41 -26.52 8.10
C LEU A 222 6.63 -25.84 8.76
N GLU A 223 7.65 -25.36 8.04
CA GLU A 223 8.37 -24.13 8.44
C GLU A 223 8.15 -22.91 7.52
N GLY A 224 8.41 -21.72 8.07
CA GLY A 224 8.63 -20.44 7.38
C GLY A 224 10.05 -20.35 6.84
N ASN A 225 10.27 -19.55 5.82
CA ASN A 225 11.60 -19.37 5.25
C ASN A 225 12.67 -18.78 6.21
N GLY A 226 12.38 -18.10 7.34
CA GLY A 226 11.12 -17.41 7.68
C GLY A 226 10.70 -16.46 6.56
N ALA A 227 9.51 -15.87 6.59
CA ALA A 227 9.44 -14.49 6.13
C ALA A 227 8.39 -13.71 6.88
N GLY A 228 8.24 -12.42 6.61
CA GLY A 228 7.36 -11.55 7.36
C GLY A 228 7.59 -11.58 8.87
N GLY A 229 8.79 -11.93 9.32
CA GLY A 229 9.17 -11.86 10.74
C GLY A 229 9.11 -13.17 11.49
N GLY A 230 8.34 -14.14 10.98
CA GLY A 230 8.19 -15.43 11.62
C GLY A 230 8.99 -16.53 10.93
N THR A 231 9.51 -17.44 11.75
CA THR A 231 9.86 -18.80 11.36
C THR A 231 8.63 -19.67 11.07
N ALA A 232 7.43 -19.13 11.31
CA ALA A 232 6.11 -19.75 11.20
C ALA A 232 5.17 -18.81 10.41
N SER A 233 5.66 -18.30 9.28
CA SER A 233 5.03 -17.19 8.58
C SER A 233 4.84 -17.40 7.09
N PRO A 234 3.62 -17.12 6.64
CA PRO A 234 3.34 -16.91 5.27
C PRO A 234 3.75 -15.47 4.79
N THR A 235 4.51 -15.50 3.69
CA THR A 235 4.94 -14.50 2.70
C THR A 235 3.91 -14.15 1.54
N GLN A 236 3.12 -13.05 1.63
CA GLN A 236 2.40 -12.23 0.58
C GLN A 236 1.14 -12.78 -0.30
N TYR A 237 0.31 -12.00 -1.12
CA TYR A 237 -1.15 -12.30 -1.63
C TYR A 237 -2.11 -11.36 -2.60
N ILE A 238 -2.97 -11.72 -3.65
CA ILE A 238 -4.18 -10.86 -4.20
C ILE A 238 -5.49 -11.37 -5.00
N ALA A 239 -5.83 -11.36 -6.36
CA ALA A 239 -7.30 -11.34 -6.92
C ALA A 239 -8.01 -11.74 -8.40
N TYR A 240 -7.78 -12.83 -9.22
CA TYR A 240 -8.16 -13.09 -10.72
C TYR A 240 -9.23 -14.14 -11.29
N LYS A 241 -8.85 -15.35 -11.81
CA LYS A 241 -9.60 -16.57 -12.30
C LYS A 241 -9.28 -17.86 -11.46
N ASN A 242 -10.14 -18.84 -11.08
CA ASN A 242 -10.34 -19.36 -9.67
C ASN A 242 -9.14 -19.76 -8.78
N GLU A 243 -7.93 -19.88 -9.31
CA GLU A 243 -6.86 -20.56 -8.66
C GLU A 243 -6.08 -19.82 -7.51
N LEU A 244 -6.47 -20.14 -6.26
CA LEU A 244 -6.06 -19.91 -4.84
C LEU A 244 -4.56 -20.06 -4.39
N TYR A 245 -3.58 -19.75 -5.22
CA TYR A 245 -2.13 -20.12 -5.15
C TYR A 245 -1.35 -19.77 -3.86
N PHE A 246 -0.42 -20.58 -3.27
CA PHE A 246 0.61 -20.06 -2.28
C PHE A 246 2.04 -20.67 -2.04
N VAL A 247 2.80 -20.36 -0.92
CA VAL A 247 4.26 -20.51 -0.45
C VAL A 247 4.73 -21.11 0.94
N VAL A 248 5.93 -21.78 1.15
CA VAL A 248 6.42 -22.52 2.42
C VAL A 248 7.88 -23.15 2.54
N ARG A 249 8.48 -23.60 3.71
CA ARG A 249 9.89 -24.18 3.95
C ARG A 249 10.04 -25.59 4.63
N SER A 250 10.82 -26.56 4.10
CA SER A 250 10.43 -28.01 4.18
C SER A 250 11.55 -29.12 4.09
N PHE A 251 11.44 -30.32 4.74
CA PHE A 251 12.47 -31.42 4.78
C PHE A 251 12.20 -32.99 4.52
N THR A 252 11.12 -33.51 3.87
CA THR A 252 10.90 -34.97 3.45
C THR A 252 10.55 -35.51 1.99
N HIS A 253 9.61 -35.01 1.14
CA HIS A 253 9.45 -35.34 -0.32
C HIS A 253 9.66 -34.31 -1.52
N PHE A 254 9.71 -32.96 -1.45
CA PHE A 254 10.50 -32.11 -2.40
C PHE A 254 11.88 -31.70 -1.81
N GLN A 255 12.95 -32.48 -2.09
CA GLN A 255 14.02 -32.96 -1.13
C GLN A 255 15.27 -32.10 -0.72
N TYR A 256 16.51 -32.58 -0.93
CA TYR A 256 17.80 -31.95 -0.51
C TYR A 256 18.82 -32.02 -1.70
N PRO A 257 19.52 -30.97 -2.22
CA PRO A 257 20.26 -29.86 -1.54
C PRO A 257 19.89 -28.41 -1.93
N VAL A 258 18.98 -28.28 -2.89
CA VAL A 258 17.79 -27.32 -2.87
C VAL A 258 15.36 -27.71 -1.06
N THR A 259 14.92 -26.91 0.02
CA THR A 259 14.13 -27.30 1.24
C THR A 259 12.91 -26.41 1.57
N VAL A 260 12.98 -25.10 1.75
CA VAL A 260 12.78 -24.25 0.57
C VAL A 260 11.48 -24.09 -0.30
N GLY A 261 10.16 -24.51 -0.06
CA GLY A 261 8.85 -24.92 -0.85
C GLY A 261 7.62 -24.10 -1.53
N ILE A 262 6.90 -24.59 -2.61
CA ILE A 262 6.06 -23.90 -3.74
C ILE A 262 4.62 -24.34 -4.05
N MET A 263 3.44 -23.65 -4.03
CA MET A 263 2.17 -24.43 -4.28
C MET A 263 0.69 -23.99 -4.75
N LYS A 264 -0.20 -25.00 -5.09
CA LYS A 264 -1.68 -25.00 -5.47
C LYS A 264 -2.87 -25.67 -4.51
N THR A 265 -4.23 -25.64 -4.69
CA THR A 265 -5.45 -26.16 -3.89
C THR A 265 -6.79 -25.44 -4.18
N ASP A 266 -7.89 -25.55 -3.40
CA ASP A 266 -9.15 -24.79 -3.37
C ASP A 266 -9.78 -25.09 -2.04
N GLY A 267 -9.17 -24.59 -0.99
CA GLY A 267 -9.12 -25.17 0.34
C GLY A 267 -9.80 -26.54 0.63
N THR A 268 -9.33 -27.66 0.05
CA THR A 268 -9.74 -29.04 0.44
C THR A 268 -8.56 -30.01 0.73
N TRP A 269 -8.66 -31.09 1.60
CA TRP A 269 -7.50 -32.02 1.93
C TRP A 269 -6.88 -32.53 0.63
N GLU A 270 -7.70 -32.54 -0.38
CA GLU A 270 -7.43 -32.86 -1.72
C GLU A 270 -8.33 -32.08 -2.65
N ASN A 271 -7.87 -30.90 -3.05
CA ASN A 271 -7.04 -31.02 -4.23
C ASN A 271 -5.66 -30.36 -4.17
N THR A 272 -4.62 -31.17 -4.28
CA THR A 272 -3.37 -30.98 -3.54
C THR A 272 -2.27 -31.85 -4.25
N LYS A 273 -1.22 -31.28 -4.89
CA LYS A 273 -0.28 -31.71 -6.01
C LYS A 273 1.16 -31.08 -5.96
N PRO A 274 2.17 -31.40 -6.80
CA PRO A 274 3.47 -30.70 -6.99
C PRO A 274 3.73 -29.62 -8.08
N VAL A 275 4.79 -28.79 -8.00
CA VAL A 275 5.51 -27.96 -9.05
C VAL A 275 6.88 -27.46 -8.51
N LYS A 276 7.24 -26.19 -8.73
CA LYS A 276 8.48 -25.77 -9.39
C LYS A 276 9.75 -25.39 -8.58
N ALA A 277 10.28 -26.24 -7.70
CA ALA A 277 11.54 -26.10 -6.89
C ALA A 277 12.49 -24.97 -7.08
N VAL A 278 13.01 -24.43 -5.95
CA VAL A 278 13.25 -23.01 -5.71
C VAL A 278 14.37 -22.44 -4.87
N HIS A 279 15.08 -22.99 -3.89
CA HIS A 279 16.25 -22.20 -3.39
C HIS A 279 17.21 -22.85 -2.41
N GLU A 280 18.52 -22.74 -2.53
CA GLU A 280 19.48 -23.32 -1.56
C GLU A 280 19.47 -22.71 -0.11
N GLY A 281 18.34 -22.27 0.43
CA GLY A 281 18.07 -21.81 1.81
C GLY A 281 17.90 -22.89 2.89
N SER A 282 18.36 -24.10 2.62
CA SER A 282 19.05 -24.90 3.66
C SER A 282 20.43 -24.34 4.01
N LEU A 283 21.00 -23.48 3.15
CA LEU A 283 22.33 -22.88 3.29
C LEU A 283 22.31 -21.35 3.20
N LYS A 284 21.37 -20.78 2.44
CA LYS A 284 21.28 -19.35 2.12
C LYS A 284 19.96 -18.72 2.54
N LEU A 285 19.97 -17.90 3.59
CA LEU A 285 18.81 -17.10 3.99
C LEU A 285 18.59 -15.89 3.05
N LEU A 286 17.60 -15.07 3.40
CA LEU A 286 16.68 -14.40 2.49
C LEU A 286 16.28 -12.99 3.07
N SER A 287 15.77 -11.98 2.31
CA SER A 287 15.60 -10.55 2.79
C SER A 287 14.37 -9.59 2.47
N PHE A 288 13.96 -9.04 1.29
CA PHE A 288 12.49 -8.62 1.12
C PHE A 288 11.66 -8.63 -0.23
N ALA A 289 10.64 -9.48 -0.47
CA ALA A 289 10.09 -9.76 -1.83
C ALA A 289 8.67 -9.36 -2.23
N ASP A 290 8.34 -9.55 -3.54
CA ASP A 290 6.97 -9.42 -4.08
C ASP A 290 6.43 -10.08 -5.45
N VAL A 291 5.25 -9.76 -6.00
CA VAL A 291 4.57 -10.39 -7.18
C VAL A 291 3.59 -9.43 -7.85
N ILE A 292 2.90 -9.70 -8.98
CA ILE A 292 1.45 -9.30 -9.14
C ILE A 292 0.60 -10.05 -10.17
N GLN A 293 0.09 -9.49 -11.31
CA GLN A 293 -0.28 -10.33 -12.49
C GLN A 293 -0.54 -9.73 -13.91
N ILE A 294 -0.14 -10.44 -14.99
CA ILE A 294 -0.24 -10.17 -16.45
C ILE A 294 -1.02 -11.22 -17.27
N ASN A 295 -1.70 -10.83 -18.37
CA ASN A 295 -2.11 -11.65 -19.54
C ASN A 295 -1.86 -13.18 -19.44
N ASP A 296 -2.61 -13.87 -18.57
CA ASP A 296 -2.72 -15.32 -18.63
C ASP A 296 -1.42 -16.18 -18.45
N LYS A 297 -0.41 -15.72 -17.69
CA LYS A 297 0.89 -16.40 -17.39
C LYS A 297 1.48 -15.93 -16.06
N LEU A 298 2.61 -16.44 -15.46
CA LEU A 298 3.09 -16.11 -14.08
C LEU A 298 4.49 -15.37 -13.80
N TYR A 299 4.65 -14.55 -12.69
CA TYR A 299 5.88 -13.91 -12.03
C TYR A 299 5.84 -13.58 -10.45
N PHE A 300 6.57 -14.26 -9.50
CA PHE A 300 6.56 -14.14 -7.96
C PHE A 300 7.88 -13.37 -7.50
N SER A 301 8.68 -13.64 -6.42
CA SER A 301 9.98 -12.90 -6.09
C SER A 301 10.74 -13.26 -4.79
N PHE A 302 12.09 -13.05 -4.73
CA PHE A 302 13.03 -13.36 -3.64
C PHE A 302 14.58 -12.96 -3.64
N PHE A 303 15.29 -12.47 -2.59
CA PHE A 303 16.77 -12.12 -2.37
C PHE A 303 17.73 -13.15 -1.71
N GLU A 304 19.03 -13.02 -1.93
CA GLU A 304 20.12 -13.28 -0.97
C GLU A 304 20.88 -11.98 -0.65
N ARG A 305 20.60 -11.38 0.50
CA ARG A 305 21.20 -10.09 0.94
C ARG A 305 22.68 -10.14 1.17
N GLU A 306 23.16 -11.26 1.71
CA GLU A 306 24.58 -11.48 1.99
C GLU A 306 25.40 -11.55 0.69
N ASP A 307 24.82 -12.13 -0.36
CA ASP A 307 25.48 -12.29 -1.66
C ASP A 307 25.26 -11.08 -2.60
N SER A 308 24.33 -10.15 -2.28
CA SER A 308 23.90 -9.08 -3.21
C SER A 308 23.48 -9.67 -4.56
N ARG A 309 22.49 -10.57 -4.48
CA ARG A 309 22.15 -11.62 -5.47
C ARG A 309 20.65 -11.84 -5.19
N LEU A 310 19.70 -11.78 -6.13
CA LEU A 310 18.23 -11.50 -5.99
C LEU A 310 17.33 -12.71 -6.63
N PHE A 311 16.06 -12.96 -7.13
CA PHE A 311 15.62 -13.85 -8.35
C PHE A 311 14.16 -13.87 -9.06
N ILE A 312 14.06 -13.92 -10.43
CA ILE A 312 12.85 -14.00 -11.37
C ILE A 312 12.93 -15.03 -12.57
N TRP A 313 12.02 -16.01 -12.81
CA TRP A 313 12.00 -16.97 -13.99
C TRP A 313 10.71 -16.74 -14.93
N GLU A 314 9.99 -17.71 -15.56
CA GLU A 314 8.58 -17.49 -16.09
C GLU A 314 7.51 -18.39 -15.53
N SER A 315 6.24 -18.01 -15.42
CA SER A 315 5.14 -18.79 -14.86
C SER A 315 4.03 -19.45 -15.76
N ASP A 316 3.37 -20.59 -15.39
CA ASP A 316 1.87 -20.88 -15.50
C ASP A 316 1.17 -21.94 -14.51
N GLY A 317 1.89 -22.69 -13.63
CA GLY A 317 1.55 -23.95 -12.84
C GLY A 317 2.00 -25.49 -13.16
N THR A 318 3.09 -25.96 -13.87
CA THR A 318 3.21 -27.27 -14.63
C THR A 318 4.61 -27.74 -15.25
N ASN A 319 4.67 -28.73 -16.21
CA ASN A 319 5.82 -29.59 -16.64
C ASN A 319 6.27 -30.17 -18.09
N MET A 320 5.74 -29.83 -19.31
CA MET A 320 6.27 -29.77 -20.73
C MET A 320 6.49 -28.40 -21.59
N GLY A 321 5.90 -27.17 -21.36
CA GLY A 321 6.30 -25.72 -21.69
C GLY A 321 7.00 -24.54 -20.78
N THR A 322 7.61 -24.62 -19.54
CA THR A 322 8.52 -23.86 -18.52
C THR A 322 10.09 -23.50 -18.60
N LYS A 323 10.70 -22.32 -18.15
CA LYS A 323 12.20 -22.08 -17.75
C LYS A 323 12.71 -20.69 -17.11
N LYS A 324 14.04 -20.52 -16.70
CA LYS A 324 14.76 -19.51 -15.78
C LYS A 324 15.10 -18.19 -16.39
N ILE A 325 14.73 -17.11 -15.72
CA ILE A 325 14.70 -15.78 -16.29
C ILE A 325 15.63 -14.79 -15.63
N TYR A 326 16.40 -15.05 -14.58
CA TYR A 326 17.21 -14.00 -13.99
C TYR A 326 18.28 -14.35 -12.93
N ASP A 327 19.50 -14.32 -13.41
CA ASP A 327 20.67 -14.72 -12.65
C ASP A 327 21.72 -13.74 -12.05
N GLU A 328 21.46 -12.53 -11.56
CA GLU A 328 22.61 -11.66 -11.22
C GLU A 328 23.29 -11.85 -9.83
N LEU A 329 24.56 -11.47 -9.72
CA LEU A 329 25.39 -11.41 -8.52
C LEU A 329 26.20 -10.10 -8.52
N SER A 330 26.25 -9.40 -7.39
CA SER A 330 27.03 -8.17 -7.24
C SER A 330 28.18 -8.29 -6.24
N THR A 331 29.29 -7.63 -6.57
CA THR A 331 30.40 -7.37 -5.65
C THR A 331 30.16 -6.16 -4.73
N SER A 332 29.01 -5.50 -4.86
CA SER A 332 28.65 -4.32 -4.07
C SER A 332 27.16 -4.33 -3.81
N TYR A 333 26.79 -4.12 -2.56
CA TYR A 333 25.41 -4.21 -2.16
C TYR A 333 24.58 -3.13 -2.84
N PHE A 334 23.56 -3.63 -3.51
CA PHE A 334 22.35 -2.92 -3.82
C PHE A 334 21.30 -3.40 -2.80
N ALA A 335 20.59 -2.50 -2.14
CA ALA A 335 19.30 -2.89 -1.56
C ALA A 335 18.25 -3.04 -2.68
N PRO A 336 17.10 -3.69 -2.50
CA PRO A 336 16.20 -3.98 -3.64
C PRO A 336 14.72 -4.19 -3.30
N SER A 337 13.86 -4.73 -4.17
CA SER A 337 12.41 -4.47 -4.05
C SER A 337 11.39 -5.60 -4.25
N TYR A 338 10.25 -5.31 -3.64
CA TYR A 338 8.89 -5.62 -4.03
C TYR A 338 8.48 -4.97 -5.41
N LEU A 339 7.37 -5.27 -6.12
CA LEU A 339 7.31 -5.27 -7.60
C LEU A 339 6.46 -4.24 -8.46
N SER A 340 6.92 -3.80 -9.67
CA SER A 340 6.40 -2.82 -10.68
C SER A 340 6.07 -3.21 -12.15
N SER A 341 5.33 -2.42 -12.92
CA SER A 341 4.43 -2.63 -14.14
C SER A 341 2.88 -2.05 -14.35
N GLN A 342 3.21 -1.88 -15.74
CA GLN A 342 2.67 -1.52 -17.09
C GLN A 342 2.95 -2.54 -18.20
N GLY A 343 1.90 -2.74 -18.99
CA GLY A 343 1.91 -3.00 -20.44
C GLY A 343 1.43 -4.48 -21.01
N ASN A 344 2.77 -4.52 -21.52
CA ASN A 344 3.81 -5.22 -22.37
C ASN A 344 5.24 -4.79 -21.88
N ASN A 345 6.34 -5.57 -22.02
CA ASN A 345 7.80 -5.25 -21.70
C ASN A 345 8.52 -6.06 -20.53
N LEU A 346 9.15 -5.59 -19.40
CA LEU A 346 9.23 -6.21 -18.00
C LEU A 346 9.67 -5.21 -16.86
N VAL A 347 9.03 -4.88 -15.62
CA VAL A 347 9.07 -3.58 -14.73
C VAL A 347 9.72 -3.60 -13.27
N PHE A 348 11.00 -3.28 -12.90
CA PHE A 348 11.69 -4.09 -11.86
C PHE A 348 13.08 -3.62 -11.20
N THR A 349 13.63 -4.18 -10.06
CA THR A 349 14.96 -3.81 -9.40
C THR A 349 16.05 -4.82 -8.77
N GLY A 350 17.39 -4.74 -9.12
CA GLY A 350 18.70 -5.08 -8.40
C GLY A 350 20.10 -4.38 -8.69
N LYS A 351 21.09 -4.90 -9.49
CA LYS A 351 22.54 -4.47 -9.69
C LYS A 351 22.78 -3.78 -11.03
N SER A 352 23.86 -2.99 -11.22
CA SER A 352 24.32 -2.47 -12.54
C SER A 352 25.81 -2.17 -12.80
N SER A 353 26.08 -1.64 -14.01
CA SER A 353 27.28 -1.40 -14.84
C SER A 353 28.55 -0.83 -14.19
N LYS A 354 28.45 -0.07 -13.09
CA LYS A 354 29.59 0.31 -12.20
C LYS A 354 29.33 -0.05 -10.70
N ASN A 355 28.63 -1.17 -10.47
CA ASN A 355 28.28 -1.88 -9.22
C ASN A 355 27.40 -1.14 -8.19
N GLY A 356 26.08 -1.33 -8.30
CA GLY A 356 25.08 -0.98 -7.30
C GLY A 356 23.68 -0.87 -7.92
N THR A 357 22.92 0.17 -7.55
CA THR A 357 21.47 0.12 -7.33
C THR A 357 20.40 0.74 -8.34
N ALA A 358 20.59 0.93 -9.67
CA ALA A 358 19.94 1.75 -10.80
C ALA A 358 18.27 2.03 -10.94
N LEU A 359 17.49 2.60 -11.98
CA LEU A 359 16.13 2.43 -12.86
C LEU A 359 15.72 1.61 -14.33
N LEU A 360 16.14 0.39 -14.96
CA LEU A 360 16.19 -0.44 -16.31
C LEU A 360 14.96 -1.00 -17.15
N THR A 361 14.97 -1.75 -18.34
CA THR A 361 13.97 -2.83 -18.88
C THR A 361 14.34 -3.97 -19.85
N LEU A 362 13.77 -5.20 -19.67
CA LEU A 362 13.66 -6.25 -20.71
C LEU A 362 12.28 -6.29 -21.41
N ASP A 363 12.15 -6.05 -22.73
CA ASP A 363 10.85 -6.09 -23.49
C ASP A 363 10.21 -7.52 -23.59
N LEU A 364 8.95 -7.74 -24.06
CA LEU A 364 8.34 -9.06 -24.46
C LEU A 364 8.12 -9.29 -26.03
N LYS A 365 8.00 -10.53 -26.64
CA LYS A 365 8.38 -11.00 -28.08
C LYS A 365 9.66 -11.93 -28.53
N ASN A 366 10.98 -11.77 -28.18
CA ASN A 366 12.26 -12.57 -28.21
C ASN A 366 13.38 -12.43 -27.02
N TYR A 367 13.13 -12.07 -25.73
CA TYR A 367 14.02 -11.73 -24.53
C TYR A 367 15.14 -10.63 -24.59
N THR A 368 14.91 -9.35 -24.20
CA THR A 368 15.85 -8.20 -24.39
C THR A 368 15.84 -7.06 -23.36
N LEU A 369 16.84 -7.12 -22.48
CA LEU A 369 17.46 -6.18 -21.52
C LEU A 369 17.65 -4.72 -21.96
N THR A 370 17.79 -3.74 -21.03
CA THR A 370 18.41 -2.40 -21.29
C THR A 370 18.54 -1.51 -20.03
N GLU A 371 19.46 -0.51 -20.06
CA GLU A 371 19.55 0.72 -19.22
C GLU A 371 19.09 1.95 -20.04
N ILE A 372 18.74 3.02 -19.34
CA ILE A 372 19.03 4.40 -19.67
C ILE A 372 19.74 5.09 -18.48
N LYS A 373 19.74 4.63 -17.20
CA LYS A 373 20.24 5.46 -16.07
C LYS A 373 21.00 4.82 -14.84
N GLU A 374 21.31 5.56 -13.70
CA GLU A 374 22.16 5.34 -12.43
C GLU A 374 21.79 6.34 -11.34
N LEU A 375 21.73 6.03 -10.03
CA LEU A 375 21.15 6.95 -9.03
C LEU A 375 21.84 6.99 -7.58
N ALA A 376 21.74 6.03 -6.62
CA ALA A 376 22.23 6.08 -5.19
C ALA A 376 23.43 5.17 -4.70
N PRO A 377 24.69 5.66 -4.56
CA PRO A 377 25.94 4.87 -4.47
C PRO A 377 25.92 3.47 -3.81
N GLY A 378 26.30 2.45 -4.59
CA GLY A 378 26.42 1.05 -4.15
C GLY A 378 27.45 0.88 -3.04
N ILE A 379 27.04 0.19 -1.98
CA ILE A 379 27.80 0.15 -0.71
C ILE A 379 28.51 -1.19 -0.53
N GLU A 380 29.63 -1.18 0.20
CA GLU A 380 30.50 -2.37 0.36
C GLU A 380 29.80 -3.53 1.08
N LYS A 381 28.77 -3.25 1.90
CA LYS A 381 28.06 -4.22 2.75
C LYS A 381 26.60 -3.82 2.95
N ALA A 382 25.73 -4.82 3.11
CA ALA A 382 24.30 -4.64 3.34
C ALA A 382 23.97 -3.92 4.69
N PRO A 383 22.91 -3.08 4.75
CA PRO A 383 22.56 -2.25 5.91
C PRO A 383 21.88 -3.06 7.01
N TYR A 384 22.19 -2.76 8.27
CA TYR A 384 21.79 -3.60 9.41
C TYR A 384 20.28 -3.74 9.64
N SER A 385 19.44 -2.74 9.31
CA SER A 385 18.00 -3.00 9.37
C SER A 385 17.58 -3.71 8.11
N PHE A 386 17.30 -4.95 8.40
CA PHE A 386 17.00 -6.08 7.57
C PHE A 386 15.53 -5.89 7.09
N PHE A 387 14.72 -5.05 7.75
CA PHE A 387 13.28 -4.90 7.47
C PHE A 387 12.85 -3.66 6.70
N TYR A 388 13.80 -2.78 6.35
CA TYR A 388 13.49 -1.46 5.83
C TYR A 388 14.41 -1.02 4.71
N ASP A 389 15.42 -1.81 4.34
CA ASP A 389 16.20 -1.72 3.10
C ASP A 389 15.35 -2.10 1.87
N VAL A 390 14.09 -1.64 1.85
CA VAL A 390 12.96 -2.19 1.08
C VAL A 390 12.14 -1.12 0.37
N PHE A 391 11.34 -1.60 -0.59
CA PHE A 391 11.11 -0.93 -1.85
C PHE A 391 9.94 -1.54 -2.70
N SER A 392 8.85 -0.88 -3.20
CA SER A 392 7.75 -1.21 -4.19
C SER A 392 6.91 0.03 -4.67
N PHE A 393 6.05 0.07 -5.70
CA PHE A 393 5.94 1.30 -6.52
C PHE A 393 4.62 1.99 -7.19
N HIS A 394 3.55 2.56 -6.55
CA HIS A 394 2.14 3.00 -7.04
C HIS A 394 1.69 3.55 -8.50
N GLN A 395 0.40 3.93 -8.90
CA GLN A 395 -0.21 3.96 -10.33
C GLN A 395 -1.24 5.02 -11.15
N LEU A 396 -0.91 6.23 -11.78
CA LEU A 396 -1.47 7.31 -12.82
C LEU A 396 -2.83 7.43 -13.69
N THR A 397 -2.84 8.21 -14.84
CA THR A 397 -3.72 8.27 -16.11
C THR A 397 -3.00 8.09 -17.52
N ASN A 398 -3.15 7.01 -18.33
CA ASN A 398 -2.35 6.56 -19.53
C ASN A 398 -1.24 5.48 -19.34
N ASN A 399 0.11 5.70 -19.46
CA ASN A 399 1.10 4.58 -19.34
C ASN A 399 2.57 4.71 -18.76
N SER A 400 2.93 5.58 -17.78
CA SER A 400 4.19 5.63 -16.93
C SER A 400 4.77 4.37 -16.24
N PHE A 401 5.96 4.46 -15.62
CA PHE A 401 6.49 3.58 -14.52
C PHE A 401 7.57 4.36 -13.68
N LEU A 402 7.87 4.22 -12.35
CA LEU A 402 8.66 5.13 -11.42
C LEU A 402 9.25 4.47 -10.09
N LEU A 403 9.41 4.98 -8.80
CA LEU A 403 9.79 4.21 -7.48
C LEU A 403 9.56 4.79 -5.97
N PHE A 404 10.33 4.62 -4.82
CA PHE A 404 10.39 5.27 -3.43
C PHE A 404 11.44 4.80 -2.35
N GLU A 405 12.38 5.64 -1.82
CA GLU A 405 13.51 5.14 -0.99
C GLU A 405 13.33 4.85 0.53
N PRO A 406 14.18 3.98 1.12
CA PRO A 406 14.24 3.60 2.51
C PRO A 406 15.14 4.49 3.34
N TYR A 407 14.87 4.37 4.63
CA TYR A 407 15.53 5.05 5.74
C TYR A 407 17.08 5.03 5.75
N PHE A 408 17.77 4.07 5.13
CA PHE A 408 19.23 3.87 5.32
C PHE A 408 20.14 4.63 4.35
N LEU A 409 19.59 5.20 3.29
CA LEU A 409 20.34 5.84 2.22
C LEU A 409 20.43 7.35 2.44
N GLU A 410 20.91 8.10 1.44
CA GLU A 410 20.53 9.51 1.38
C GLU A 410 19.01 9.66 1.39
N ASN A 411 18.29 8.62 0.91
CA ASN A 411 16.85 8.46 1.00
C ASN A 411 16.30 9.52 0.00
N LYS A 412 15.79 9.17 -1.19
CA LYS A 412 15.35 10.08 -2.28
C LYS A 412 14.18 9.52 -3.18
N THR A 413 13.66 10.29 -4.17
CA THR A 413 12.39 10.09 -4.92
C THR A 413 12.27 10.63 -6.43
N TRP A 414 11.78 9.79 -7.39
CA TRP A 414 12.12 9.65 -8.86
C TRP A 414 10.95 9.13 -9.72
N LYS A 415 10.89 9.61 -10.97
CA LYS A 415 10.00 9.10 -12.04
C LYS A 415 10.39 7.77 -12.63
N THR A 416 9.68 7.34 -13.68
CA THR A 416 9.96 7.55 -15.11
C THR A 416 8.73 7.56 -16.11
N ASP A 417 8.96 7.77 -17.42
CA ASP A 417 8.16 8.70 -18.28
C ASP A 417 7.78 8.08 -19.68
N LEU A 418 6.82 8.58 -20.52
CA LEU A 418 6.36 8.05 -21.85
C LEU A 418 6.11 9.18 -22.93
N THR A 419 6.52 9.39 -24.22
CA THR A 419 7.32 8.90 -25.45
C THR A 419 8.83 9.18 -25.54
N GLY A 420 9.71 8.14 -25.53
CA GLY A 420 11.20 8.15 -25.64
C GLY A 420 12.17 8.32 -24.41
N LEU A 421 12.19 7.45 -23.40
CA LEU A 421 13.19 7.18 -22.35
C LEU A 421 13.76 8.36 -21.48
N ASN A 422 13.04 8.88 -20.46
CA ASN A 422 13.47 10.08 -19.72
C ASN A 422 13.16 10.09 -18.22
N THR A 423 14.13 10.54 -17.41
CA THR A 423 13.83 11.30 -16.18
C THR A 423 14.95 12.30 -15.80
N VAL A 424 14.56 13.56 -15.48
CA VAL A 424 15.40 14.69 -15.00
C VAL A 424 14.55 15.67 -14.14
N ALA A 425 15.16 16.45 -13.23
CA ALA A 425 14.44 17.13 -12.11
C ALA A 425 15.03 18.48 -11.62
N VAL A 426 14.54 19.02 -10.48
CA VAL A 426 15.22 20.13 -9.76
C VAL A 426 15.51 20.01 -8.23
N SER A 427 14.67 19.79 -7.19
CA SER A 427 15.23 19.81 -5.79
C SER A 427 14.63 19.16 -4.47
N ASN A 428 13.41 18.57 -4.29
CA ASN A 428 12.64 18.97 -3.06
C ASN A 428 12.16 18.00 -1.94
N LEU A 429 12.68 16.77 -1.81
CA LEU A 429 11.90 15.64 -1.23
C LEU A 429 12.72 14.69 -0.16
N LYS A 430 12.19 14.17 1.04
CA LYS A 430 12.54 13.21 2.24
C LYS A 430 11.26 12.56 2.91
N SER A 431 10.89 11.30 3.38
CA SER A 431 11.26 9.81 3.49
C SER A 431 10.21 8.70 4.06
N VAL A 432 10.10 7.42 3.57
CA VAL A 432 8.90 6.79 2.87
C VAL A 432 8.11 5.49 3.37
N LYS A 433 6.82 5.13 2.90
CA LYS A 433 6.12 3.76 3.07
C LYS A 433 4.74 3.09 2.44
N GLU A 434 3.83 3.43 1.44
CA GLU A 434 2.72 2.55 0.74
C GLU A 434 1.76 3.15 -0.37
N ALA A 435 0.45 2.73 -0.66
CA ALA A 435 -0.59 3.36 -1.60
C ALA A 435 -2.09 2.79 -1.97
N ILE A 436 -2.89 3.47 -2.89
CA ILE A 436 -4.02 3.20 -3.93
C ILE A 436 -4.46 4.50 -4.74
N ASN A 437 -5.55 4.70 -5.52
CA ASN A 437 -5.90 6.04 -6.12
C ASN A 437 -7.39 6.32 -6.52
N LEU A 438 -7.89 7.58 -6.67
CA LEU A 438 -9.03 7.93 -7.57
C LEU A 438 -8.90 9.27 -8.35
N GLY A 439 -9.36 9.27 -9.61
CA GLY A 439 -9.48 10.46 -10.46
C GLY A 439 -8.17 11.20 -10.80
N GLU A 440 -8.23 12.51 -11.08
CA GLU A 440 -7.20 13.38 -11.71
C GLU A 440 -6.08 13.94 -10.79
N TYR A 441 -6.17 13.79 -9.48
CA TYR A 441 -5.08 13.89 -8.49
C TYR A 441 -5.20 12.58 -7.63
N VAL A 442 -4.29 12.21 -6.70
CA VAL A 442 -4.08 10.79 -6.30
C VAL A 442 -3.97 10.15 -4.83
N TYR A 443 -2.91 10.19 -4.00
CA TYR A 443 -2.64 10.50 -2.54
C TYR A 443 -1.08 10.27 -2.27
N PHE A 444 -0.39 10.10 -1.12
CA PHE A 444 1.05 9.62 -0.88
C PHE A 444 1.60 9.61 0.64
N HIS A 445 2.88 9.36 1.09
CA HIS A 445 3.30 9.23 2.55
C HIS A 445 4.81 9.07 3.05
N ASN A 446 5.53 10.10 3.57
CA ASN A 446 6.95 10.08 4.04
C ASN A 446 7.51 11.28 5.00
N SER A 447 8.83 11.51 5.32
CA SER A 447 9.48 12.31 6.45
C SER A 447 10.41 13.55 6.35
N THR A 448 10.27 14.55 7.24
CA THR A 448 11.37 15.44 7.66
C THR A 448 11.62 15.46 9.19
N GLU A 449 12.43 16.43 9.62
CA GLU A 449 13.14 16.53 10.90
C GLU A 449 12.52 17.51 11.89
N GLU A 450 11.76 18.53 11.45
CA GLU A 450 11.09 19.46 12.37
C GLU A 450 9.62 19.19 12.60
N ALA A 451 9.12 18.14 11.95
CA ALA A 451 7.90 17.47 12.28
C ALA A 451 7.83 16.09 11.58
N GLY A 452 7.31 15.08 12.27
CA GLY A 452 7.59 13.67 12.07
C GLY A 452 6.42 12.70 11.70
N MET A 453 5.27 13.11 11.10
CA MET A 453 4.47 12.44 9.99
C MET A 453 3.27 13.30 9.40
N GLU A 454 3.00 13.32 8.06
CA GLU A 454 2.24 14.38 7.27
C GLU A 454 0.86 13.92 6.61
N LEU A 455 0.31 14.64 5.58
CA LEU A 455 -0.33 14.15 4.30
C LEU A 455 -0.88 15.20 3.24
N TRP A 456 -0.19 15.43 2.08
CA TRP A 456 -0.19 16.41 0.92
C TRP A 456 -0.84 16.23 -0.47
N LYS A 457 -1.57 17.20 -1.03
CA LYS A 457 -2.35 17.04 -2.29
C LYS A 457 -1.50 17.17 -3.61
N SER A 458 -1.96 16.75 -4.83
CA SER A 458 -1.19 16.63 -6.10
C SER A 458 -1.75 15.89 -7.36
N ASP A 459 -1.66 16.47 -8.57
CA ASP A 459 -2.25 15.92 -9.83
C ASP A 459 -1.63 14.66 -10.47
N LEU A 460 -2.29 14.05 -11.46
CA LEU A 460 -1.68 12.99 -12.27
C LEU A 460 -0.64 13.53 -13.26
N ALA A 461 -0.39 14.84 -13.19
CA ALA A 461 0.80 15.51 -13.66
C ALA A 461 1.56 16.27 -12.55
N LEU A 462 1.38 15.93 -11.25
CA LEU A 462 1.68 16.71 -10.03
C LEU A 462 2.67 17.88 -10.04
N LYS A 463 2.38 18.91 -10.82
CA LYS A 463 3.19 20.13 -10.93
C LYS A 463 3.15 21.04 -9.68
N ASN A 464 2.51 20.64 -8.56
CA ASN A 464 2.38 21.48 -7.36
C ASN A 464 2.19 20.78 -5.95
N PRO A 465 2.77 19.63 -5.54
CA PRO A 465 2.87 19.19 -4.12
C PRO A 465 2.75 20.22 -2.99
N ARG A 466 1.55 20.58 -2.54
CA ARG A 466 1.29 21.80 -1.75
C ARG A 466 0.89 21.48 -0.32
N GLN A 467 0.84 22.49 0.55
CA GLN A 467 0.31 22.43 1.91
C GLN A 467 -1.19 22.72 1.97
N VAL A 468 -1.70 22.98 3.15
CA VAL A 468 -2.79 23.91 3.41
C VAL A 468 -2.24 24.94 4.47
N THR A 469 -2.75 25.21 5.70
CA THR A 469 -2.14 26.15 6.72
C THR A 469 -2.64 26.09 8.22
N ASN A 470 -2.57 24.93 8.90
CA ASN A 470 -2.71 24.71 10.37
C ASN A 470 -3.28 23.39 11.12
N ILE A 471 -3.63 22.20 10.54
CA ILE A 471 -3.68 20.76 11.02
C ILE A 471 -2.48 20.31 11.92
N ASN A 472 -1.51 19.32 11.74
CA ASN A 472 -0.46 18.43 12.49
C ASN A 472 0.93 18.56 13.36
N LYS A 473 1.79 19.63 13.53
CA LYS A 473 2.85 20.01 14.59
C LYS A 473 3.29 19.08 15.83
N ALA A 474 3.12 17.75 15.91
CA ALA A 474 3.23 16.90 17.14
C ALA A 474 4.42 15.90 17.40
N LYS A 475 5.33 16.22 18.30
CA LYS A 475 6.52 15.46 18.79
C LYS A 475 7.22 14.58 17.74
N TYR A 476 7.65 13.41 18.17
CA TYR A 476 7.56 12.17 17.40
C TYR A 476 6.11 11.70 17.51
N GLY A 477 5.73 10.64 16.82
CA GLY A 477 4.71 9.78 17.38
C GLY A 477 4.53 8.52 16.56
N LEU A 478 3.26 8.14 16.37
CA LEU A 478 2.78 6.93 15.67
C LEU A 478 3.53 6.53 14.37
N GLU A 479 3.43 5.27 13.92
CA GLU A 479 4.57 4.65 13.24
C GLU A 479 4.31 3.85 11.92
N TYR A 480 3.07 3.54 11.51
CA TYR A 480 2.79 2.30 10.70
C TYR A 480 1.74 2.29 9.53
N ALA A 481 2.18 2.24 8.27
CA ALA A 481 1.47 3.09 7.32
C ALA A 481 1.22 2.60 5.88
N GLU A 482 -0.04 2.58 5.42
CA GLU A 482 -0.57 1.88 4.21
C GLU A 482 -1.99 2.38 3.63
N PHE A 483 -2.58 2.03 2.41
CA PHE A 483 -3.86 2.59 1.74
C PHE A 483 -4.88 1.68 0.87
N GLY A 484 -5.99 2.20 0.20
CA GLY A 484 -7.24 1.50 -0.41
C GLY A 484 -8.62 2.30 -0.70
N VAL A 485 -9.88 1.74 -0.93
CA VAL A 485 -11.15 2.31 -1.64
C VAL A 485 -12.67 2.47 -1.06
N VAL A 486 -13.46 3.58 -1.32
CA VAL A 486 -14.95 3.70 -1.75
C VAL A 486 -15.57 5.09 -2.12
N LYS A 487 -16.71 5.08 -2.88
CA LYS A 487 -17.24 6.08 -3.85
C LYS A 487 -16.17 7.11 -4.12
N ASP A 488 -16.18 8.21 -3.37
CA ASP A 488 -15.14 9.20 -3.47
C ASP A 488 -14.58 9.80 -2.15
N LYS A 489 -14.76 9.17 -0.95
CA LYS A 489 -14.13 9.54 0.38
C LYS A 489 -12.77 8.86 0.47
N LEU A 490 -11.97 9.05 1.53
CA LEU A 490 -10.70 8.37 1.89
C LEU A 490 -10.66 7.97 3.40
N VAL A 491 -9.56 7.45 3.99
CA VAL A 491 -9.29 7.23 5.44
C VAL A 491 -7.76 7.39 5.69
N PHE A 492 -7.10 7.94 6.76
CA PHE A 492 -5.58 8.00 6.91
C PHE A 492 -4.89 8.63 8.21
N ASN A 493 -3.81 8.23 8.85
CA ASN A 493 -3.24 8.95 10.06
C ASN A 493 -2.86 10.48 10.08
N ALA A 494 -2.98 11.31 11.19
CA ALA A 494 -2.30 12.67 11.42
C ALA A 494 -2.46 13.56 12.76
N GLU A 495 -1.55 13.54 13.76
CA GLU A 495 -1.81 14.08 15.16
C GLU A 495 -2.02 15.56 15.54
N ASP A 496 -2.96 15.81 16.48
CA ASP A 496 -3.86 17.01 16.49
C ASP A 496 -3.75 18.22 17.51
N GLY A 497 -2.90 18.29 18.52
CA GLY A 497 -2.94 19.43 19.49
C GLY A 497 -4.22 19.59 20.34
N ALA A 498 -5.39 19.08 19.93
CA ALA A 498 -6.60 18.90 20.73
C ALA A 498 -7.04 17.41 20.79
N THR A 499 -8.16 17.07 20.17
CA THR A 499 -8.78 15.73 20.09
C THR A 499 -8.02 14.88 19.04
N GLY A 500 -7.67 13.61 19.32
CA GLY A 500 -6.53 12.92 18.67
C GLY A 500 -6.54 11.60 17.87
N ASN A 501 -6.98 10.39 18.24
CA ASN A 501 -6.80 9.13 17.50
C ASN A 501 -7.41 9.04 16.05
N GLU A 502 -7.46 10.12 15.25
CA GLU A 502 -8.70 10.82 14.90
C GLU A 502 -9.35 10.66 13.50
N PRO A 503 -9.91 9.56 12.96
CA PRO A 503 -10.44 9.57 11.59
C PRO A 503 -11.25 10.72 10.90
N TRP A 504 -10.52 11.77 10.47
CA TRP A 504 -10.56 12.90 9.49
C TRP A 504 -10.98 12.80 7.92
N VAL A 505 -12.27 12.97 7.54
CA VAL A 505 -13.09 13.04 6.27
C VAL A 505 -13.06 14.22 5.14
N TYR A 506 -12.09 14.30 4.19
CA TYR A 506 -11.95 15.15 2.90
C TYR A 506 -13.14 15.33 1.97
N ASP A 507 -14.04 16.28 2.06
CA ASP A 507 -15.25 16.23 1.19
C ASP A 507 -15.10 16.19 -0.34
N ASN A 508 -13.93 16.48 -0.91
CA ASN A 508 -13.60 16.69 -2.33
C ASN A 508 -14.47 17.72 -3.05
N SER A 509 -15.74 17.39 -3.16
CA SER A 509 -16.88 18.23 -3.51
C SER A 509 -16.87 19.58 -2.77
N THR A 510 -16.87 19.60 -1.43
CA THR A 510 -16.96 20.87 -0.65
C THR A 510 -15.62 21.42 -0.20
N ASN A 511 -14.57 20.62 -0.35
CA ASN A 511 -13.24 20.83 0.22
C ASN A 511 -13.22 21.05 1.77
N GLN A 512 -14.03 20.30 2.53
CA GLN A 512 -14.20 20.47 3.98
C GLN A 512 -13.65 19.35 4.88
N THR A 513 -12.85 19.81 5.84
CA THR A 513 -12.21 19.14 6.97
C THR A 513 -12.97 19.55 8.24
N LYS A 514 -13.65 18.66 8.94
CA LYS A 514 -14.47 18.89 10.13
C LYS A 514 -13.93 18.12 11.32
N LEU A 515 -14.64 17.81 12.40
CA LEU A 515 -14.31 16.62 13.22
C LEU A 515 -15.42 15.49 13.00
N LEU A 516 -15.37 14.16 13.26
CA LEU A 516 -16.38 13.12 12.81
C LEU A 516 -17.35 12.41 13.83
N LYS A 517 -17.38 12.71 15.13
CA LYS A 517 -17.71 11.79 16.26
C LYS A 517 -16.68 10.67 16.58
N GLU A 518 -16.08 10.83 17.76
CA GLU A 518 -14.89 10.27 18.45
C GLU A 518 -15.00 8.73 18.70
N VAL A 519 -14.03 8.02 19.32
CA VAL A 519 -14.07 6.54 19.45
C VAL A 519 -13.57 5.70 20.68
N ILE A 520 -12.72 6.17 21.63
CA ILE A 520 -12.36 5.90 23.07
C ILE A 520 -11.81 7.20 23.73
N PRO A 521 -12.52 7.75 24.74
CA PRO A 521 -12.07 9.37 25.67
C PRO A 521 -10.65 9.95 25.87
N GLY A 522 -9.73 10.02 24.87
CA GLY A 522 -8.63 11.03 24.71
C GLY A 522 -7.14 10.74 25.05
N LYS A 523 -6.25 11.69 25.42
CA LYS A 523 -4.74 11.61 25.59
C LYS A 523 -3.88 10.32 25.99
N ASN A 524 -4.25 9.02 25.89
CA ASN A 524 -3.28 7.86 25.99
C ASN A 524 -2.41 7.66 24.70
N GLN A 525 -2.41 6.48 24.04
CA GLN A 525 -1.64 6.20 22.81
C GLN A 525 -2.29 5.07 21.99
N THR A 526 -2.03 4.92 20.67
CA THR A 526 -2.96 4.36 19.66
C THR A 526 -2.33 3.80 18.35
N TYR A 527 -3.00 2.89 17.57
CA TYR A 527 -2.93 2.55 16.10
C TYR A 527 -4.25 1.81 15.57
N LEU A 528 -4.70 2.03 14.31
CA LEU A 528 -5.99 1.62 13.64
C LEU A 528 -5.88 0.67 12.40
N GLY A 529 -6.81 0.42 11.40
CA GLY A 529 -6.68 -0.66 10.31
C GLY A 529 -7.23 -0.82 8.80
N ASN A 530 -6.52 -1.57 7.85
CA ASN A 530 -6.64 -2.35 6.47
C ASN A 530 -7.84 -2.31 5.56
N PHE A 531 -7.63 -2.26 4.25
CA PHE A 531 -8.44 -1.56 3.30
C PHE A 531 -8.82 -2.27 1.99
N THR A 532 -10.01 -2.88 1.86
CA THR A 532 -10.63 -3.20 0.54
C THR A 532 -12.16 -2.90 0.56
N ASN A 533 -13.05 -3.58 -0.17
CA ASN A 533 -14.32 -2.98 -0.60
C ASN A 533 -15.46 -3.96 -1.05
N VAL A 534 -16.68 -3.92 -0.46
CA VAL A 534 -18.03 -4.35 -0.96
C VAL A 534 -19.19 -3.30 -1.01
N ASN A 535 -19.52 -2.67 -2.14
CA ASN A 535 -20.78 -1.92 -2.35
C ASN A 535 -21.17 -0.87 -1.26
N ASP A 536 -20.37 0.17 -1.09
CA ASP A 536 -20.62 1.34 -0.25
C ASP A 536 -20.90 1.16 1.30
N ARG A 537 -20.32 0.22 2.09
CA ARG A 537 -19.95 0.37 3.56
C ARG A 537 -18.47 0.02 3.99
N LEU A 538 -17.37 0.74 3.66
CA LEU A 538 -15.92 0.45 4.04
C LEU A 538 -15.71 0.13 5.52
N TYR A 539 -14.72 -0.54 6.11
CA TYR A 539 -14.47 -0.59 7.57
C TYR A 539 -13.20 0.22 7.98
N PHE A 540 -12.59 0.01 9.17
CA PHE A 540 -11.17 0.15 9.60
C PHE A 540 -10.87 -0.68 10.90
N VAL A 541 -9.63 -0.73 11.49
CA VAL A 541 -9.34 -1.26 12.88
C VAL A 541 -8.95 -0.16 13.95
N VAL A 542 -8.80 -0.46 15.28
CA VAL A 542 -8.43 0.38 16.50
C VAL A 542 -8.22 -0.46 17.78
N ASN A 543 -7.23 -0.20 18.65
CA ASN A 543 -7.04 -0.88 19.97
C ASN A 543 -7.68 -0.16 21.23
N ASN A 544 -7.16 -0.19 22.48
CA ASN A 544 -7.75 0.47 23.68
C ASN A 544 -6.79 1.04 24.79
N LYS A 545 -7.05 0.85 26.11
CA LYS A 545 -6.15 1.09 27.27
C LYS A 545 -5.41 -0.16 27.86
N GLU A 546 -5.71 -1.40 27.43
CA GLU A 546 -5.21 -2.67 28.00
C GLU A 546 -4.84 -3.83 27.03
N TYR A 547 -4.50 -3.59 25.76
CA TYR A 547 -4.56 -4.60 24.68
C TYR A 547 -6.00 -5.10 24.54
N THR A 548 -6.85 -4.27 23.92
CA THR A 548 -8.24 -4.59 23.53
C THR A 548 -8.65 -3.83 22.26
N THR A 549 -9.48 -4.36 21.33
CA THR A 549 -9.55 -3.89 19.91
C THR A 549 -10.82 -4.33 19.15
N ASN A 550 -11.65 -3.37 18.78
CA ASN A 550 -13.12 -3.12 18.76
C ASN A 550 -14.04 -2.74 17.43
N LEU A 551 -14.42 -3.45 16.33
CA LEU A 551 -15.02 -2.94 14.96
C LEU A 551 -15.89 -1.60 14.77
N TRP A 552 -16.14 -0.94 13.61
CA TRP A 552 -17.14 0.19 13.48
C TRP A 552 -18.12 0.27 12.31
N GLN A 553 -18.24 1.46 11.66
CA GLN A 553 -19.00 1.97 10.49
C GLN A 553 -18.79 3.49 10.26
N THR A 554 -19.28 4.13 9.17
CA THR A 554 -19.32 5.62 8.90
C THR A 554 -20.12 5.91 7.63
N ASP A 555 -20.21 7.11 7.06
CA ASP A 555 -20.51 7.31 5.64
C ASP A 555 -20.26 8.67 5.04
N GLY A 556 -20.56 9.76 5.76
CA GLY A 556 -20.38 11.13 5.33
C GLY A 556 -21.22 12.24 5.98
N THR A 557 -22.23 11.99 6.84
CA THR A 557 -23.14 13.01 7.47
C THR A 557 -23.52 12.78 8.97
N GLU A 558 -22.57 12.24 9.76
CA GLU A 558 -22.61 11.63 11.12
C GLU A 558 -23.89 10.89 11.53
N ALA A 559 -24.70 10.50 10.55
CA ALA A 559 -25.91 9.70 10.68
C ALA A 559 -25.69 8.18 10.85
N GLY A 560 -24.50 7.77 11.32
CA GLY A 560 -24.15 6.41 11.77
C GLY A 560 -23.65 6.39 13.23
N THR A 561 -22.35 6.25 13.51
CA THR A 561 -21.64 6.12 14.82
C THR A 561 -22.26 5.13 15.82
N PHE A 562 -23.01 4.10 15.38
CA PHE A 562 -23.58 2.93 16.12
C PHE A 562 -22.59 1.82 16.57
N LYS A 563 -22.31 1.47 17.85
CA LYS A 563 -21.55 0.20 18.22
C LYS A 563 -22.15 -1.03 17.41
N ILE A 564 -21.62 -2.21 17.10
CA ILE A 564 -22.35 -3.33 16.39
C ILE A 564 -22.14 -4.74 17.00
N LYS A 565 -23.15 -5.57 17.13
CA LYS A 565 -23.13 -6.68 18.11
C LYS A 565 -22.40 -7.93 17.63
N ASN A 566 -21.24 -8.28 18.21
CA ASN A 566 -20.80 -9.67 18.35
C ASN A 566 -21.35 -10.35 19.63
N TYR A 567 -21.33 -11.70 19.75
CA TYR A 567 -22.37 -12.38 20.56
C TYR A 567 -22.11 -12.66 22.02
N LYS A 568 -20.86 -12.83 22.43
CA LYS A 568 -20.60 -13.12 23.83
C LYS A 568 -20.10 -11.90 24.54
N GLU A 569 -20.63 -11.71 25.74
CA GLU A 569 -20.04 -10.82 26.74
C GLU A 569 -18.80 -11.44 27.40
N ASP A 570 -18.06 -12.28 26.66
CA ASP A 570 -16.96 -13.10 27.17
C ASP A 570 -15.69 -13.01 26.33
N ILE A 571 -15.60 -11.99 25.49
CA ILE A 571 -14.63 -11.69 24.44
C ILE A 571 -13.51 -10.73 24.98
N PRO A 572 -12.21 -11.11 25.22
CA PRO A 572 -11.01 -10.20 25.09
C PRO A 572 -9.82 -10.60 24.12
N TYR A 573 -9.88 -10.29 22.81
CA TYR A 573 -8.82 -10.16 21.73
C TYR A 573 -9.58 -9.87 20.35
N ILE A 574 -9.08 -9.83 19.10
CA ILE A 574 -9.68 -10.08 17.73
C ILE A 574 -8.44 -10.50 16.83
N SER A 575 -8.55 -11.13 15.65
CA SER A 575 -7.57 -10.96 14.58
C SER A 575 -8.29 -10.85 13.22
N VAL A 576 -7.65 -10.85 12.03
CA VAL A 576 -8.17 -11.10 10.65
C VAL A 576 -7.97 -10.09 9.47
N GLN A 577 -6.97 -9.20 9.39
CA GLN A 577 -6.85 -8.03 8.44
C GLN A 577 -7.26 -8.16 6.95
N TYR A 578 -7.34 -9.32 6.27
CA TYR A 578 -6.97 -9.42 4.82
C TYR A 578 -8.03 -9.90 3.77
N LEU A 579 -8.43 -9.12 2.73
CA LEU A 579 -9.85 -8.91 2.35
C LEU A 579 -10.24 -8.65 0.80
N THR A 580 -11.31 -9.21 0.08
CA THR A 580 -11.94 -8.74 -1.27
C THR A 580 -13.37 -9.31 -1.76
N LYS A 581 -14.17 -8.76 -2.75
CA LYS A 581 -15.72 -8.86 -2.97
C LYS A 581 -16.48 -9.70 -4.09
N LYS A 582 -17.66 -10.32 -3.74
CA LYS A 582 -18.76 -11.08 -4.49
C LYS A 582 -20.26 -10.88 -3.99
N ASN A 583 -21.11 -11.93 -3.91
CA ASN A 583 -22.59 -12.17 -3.83
C ASN A 583 -23.42 -12.00 -2.53
N ASN A 584 -22.89 -11.63 -1.37
CA ASN A 584 -23.42 -11.87 -0.01
C ASN A 584 -22.67 -12.97 0.77
N ARG A 585 -21.39 -12.73 1.13
CA ARG A 585 -20.55 -13.60 1.98
C ARG A 585 -19.43 -13.07 2.97
N LEU A 586 -19.28 -11.76 3.27
CA LEU A 586 -18.66 -11.04 4.44
C LEU A 586 -17.30 -11.53 4.87
N PHE A 587 -17.22 -12.26 5.98
CA PHE A 587 -16.12 -12.85 6.76
C PHE A 587 -14.86 -11.99 6.98
N PHE A 588 -14.00 -12.26 7.98
CA PHE A 588 -14.24 -12.19 9.43
C PHE A 588 -13.36 -13.36 10.17
N PHE A 589 -13.10 -13.58 11.51
CA PHE A 589 -12.90 -14.88 12.32
C PHE A 589 -12.65 -15.11 13.95
N ALA A 590 -13.56 -15.00 14.97
CA ALA A 590 -13.54 -14.59 16.48
C ALA A 590 -13.46 -15.33 17.93
N THR A 591 -12.30 -15.74 18.53
CA THR A 591 -11.86 -15.89 20.01
C THR A 591 -12.70 -16.10 21.32
N LEU A 592 -12.71 -17.28 22.00
CA LEU A 592 -13.44 -17.64 23.26
C LEU A 592 -12.58 -17.53 24.51
N LYS A 593 -13.18 -17.49 25.71
CA LYS A 593 -12.48 -17.38 27.02
C LYS A 593 -11.95 -18.70 27.57
N ASP A 594 -12.56 -19.81 27.17
CA ASP A 594 -11.97 -21.18 27.07
C ASP A 594 -11.16 -21.38 25.79
N TYR A 595 -11.28 -20.38 24.93
CA TYR A 595 -10.57 -20.25 23.70
C TYR A 595 -10.89 -21.38 22.67
N HIS A 596 -12.18 -21.65 22.44
CA HIS A 596 -12.66 -22.58 21.41
C HIS A 596 -13.32 -21.96 20.05
N GLN A 597 -12.76 -22.12 18.79
CA GLN A 597 -13.00 -21.54 17.37
C GLN A 597 -14.22 -21.76 16.40
N VAL A 598 -15.31 -21.17 16.86
CA VAL A 598 -16.71 -21.02 16.41
C VAL A 598 -17.29 -20.57 15.00
N LEU A 599 -16.69 -20.54 13.80
CA LEU A 599 -17.26 -20.05 12.48
C LEU A 599 -18.43 -18.90 12.31
N CYS A 600 -19.46 -18.85 11.38
CA CYS A 600 -20.69 -17.93 11.15
C CYS A 600 -21.10 -17.05 9.83
N TYR A 601 -21.94 -15.95 9.69
CA TYR A 601 -22.66 -15.39 8.44
C TYR A 601 -23.17 -13.87 8.47
N ILE A 602 -24.05 -13.18 7.65
CA ILE A 602 -24.59 -11.74 7.82
C ILE A 602 -25.96 -11.46 7.10
N GLU A 603 -26.61 -10.29 7.30
CA GLU A 603 -27.24 -9.37 6.30
C GLU A 603 -27.32 -7.82 6.69
N GLY A 604 -26.55 -7.22 7.62
CA GLY A 604 -26.63 -5.77 8.01
C GLY A 604 -25.77 -5.27 9.23
N LEU A 605 -26.32 -5.13 10.46
CA LEU A 605 -25.63 -4.81 11.75
C LEU A 605 -25.62 -5.83 12.97
N ASN A 606 -25.29 -7.15 12.89
CA ASN A 606 -25.42 -8.22 13.97
C ASN A 606 -24.27 -9.32 14.09
N THR A 607 -24.53 -10.66 14.27
CA THR A 607 -23.65 -11.91 14.48
C THR A 607 -24.23 -13.43 14.61
N VAL A 608 -25.37 -13.98 14.07
CA VAL A 608 -26.10 -15.34 14.25
C VAL A 608 -25.36 -16.77 14.36
N LYS A 609 -26.02 -17.97 14.26
CA LYS A 609 -25.50 -19.36 14.63
C LYS A 609 -25.99 -20.58 13.79
N VAL A 610 -25.20 -21.68 13.77
CA VAL A 610 -25.69 -23.10 13.83
C VAL A 610 -25.25 -23.95 15.07
N LYS A 611 -24.07 -24.61 15.14
CA LYS A 611 -23.83 -25.73 16.11
C LYS A 611 -22.35 -25.92 16.55
N ASP A 612 -22.11 -26.66 17.64
CA ASP A 612 -20.83 -26.96 18.35
C ASP A 612 -19.78 -27.84 17.58
N LEU A 613 -18.45 -27.73 17.83
CA LEU A 613 -17.37 -28.58 17.24
C LEU A 613 -16.54 -29.37 18.24
N GLY A 614 -15.27 -28.99 18.44
CA GLY A 614 -14.21 -29.87 18.83
C GLY A 614 -12.81 -29.32 18.64
N VAL A 615 -11.94 -30.05 19.32
CA VAL A 615 -10.50 -29.85 19.32
C VAL A 615 -9.82 -30.48 18.07
N ASN A 616 -8.52 -30.26 17.85
CA ASN A 616 -7.64 -31.15 17.08
C ASN A 616 -7.23 -32.28 18.02
N MET A 617 -6.54 -33.27 17.48
CA MET A 617 -6.23 -34.49 18.21
C MET A 617 -5.36 -34.31 19.48
N TYR A 618 -4.84 -33.11 19.75
CA TYR A 618 -4.01 -32.78 20.91
C TYR A 618 -4.74 -31.96 22.01
N ASN A 619 -6.07 -31.74 21.92
CA ASN A 619 -6.93 -30.92 22.81
C ASN A 619 -6.60 -29.41 22.89
N VAL A 620 -5.40 -29.04 22.47
CA VAL A 620 -5.21 -27.90 21.58
C VAL A 620 -5.85 -28.28 20.17
N ALA A 621 -6.26 -27.35 19.25
CA ALA A 621 -7.24 -27.51 18.14
C ALA A 621 -7.35 -26.69 16.75
N VAL A 622 -8.32 -25.78 16.39
CA VAL A 622 -8.68 -25.03 15.10
C VAL A 622 -8.37 -23.45 14.91
N ARG A 623 -7.34 -22.85 14.20
CA ARG A 623 -7.08 -21.32 14.10
C ARG A 623 -6.07 -20.56 13.13
N ALA A 624 -6.31 -19.98 11.95
CA ALA A 624 -6.36 -18.43 11.64
C ALA A 624 -4.89 -17.69 11.78
N THR A 625 -4.15 -16.87 10.91
CA THR A 625 -3.86 -16.00 9.59
C THR A 625 -4.25 -16.13 8.01
N ASN A 626 -5.01 -15.17 7.35
CA ASN A 626 -5.53 -14.99 5.91
C ASN A 626 -7.07 -14.93 5.53
N MET A 627 -7.56 -14.24 4.45
CA MET A 627 -8.92 -14.41 3.81
C MET A 627 -9.26 -13.87 2.37
N VAL A 628 -10.21 -14.51 1.64
CA VAL A 628 -10.01 -14.91 0.24
C VAL A 628 -11.20 -15.06 -0.81
N LEU A 629 -11.30 -14.32 -1.96
CA LEU A 629 -12.47 -14.21 -2.95
C LEU A 629 -12.52 -14.91 -4.37
N ALA A 630 -13.69 -15.34 -4.92
CA ALA A 630 -14.20 -15.30 -6.35
C ALA A 630 -15.18 -16.35 -7.03
N ASP A 631 -15.12 -17.70 -7.06
CA ASP A 631 -16.31 -18.55 -7.49
C ASP A 631 -17.17 -18.96 -6.29
N ASP A 632 -18.47 -19.18 -6.39
CA ASP A 632 -19.44 -19.11 -5.27
C ASP A 632 -19.28 -19.92 -3.94
N TYR A 633 -18.17 -20.63 -3.72
CA TYR A 633 -17.85 -21.47 -2.55
C TYR A 633 -17.00 -20.76 -1.50
N LEU A 634 -16.53 -21.48 -0.47
CA LEU A 634 -15.98 -20.92 0.76
C LEU A 634 -15.04 -21.83 1.59
N TYR A 635 -13.89 -22.20 1.06
CA TYR A 635 -12.74 -22.70 1.78
C TYR A 635 -12.19 -21.76 2.93
N PHE A 636 -11.14 -22.09 3.68
CA PHE A 636 -10.39 -21.27 4.70
C PHE A 636 -9.20 -22.01 5.28
N THR A 637 -8.50 -21.43 6.27
CA THR A 637 -7.44 -22.06 7.08
C THR A 637 -7.21 -22.04 8.69
N THR A 638 -6.46 -22.99 9.30
CA THR A 638 -6.12 -23.31 10.74
C THR A 638 -4.57 -23.34 10.86
N ASP A 639 -3.90 -23.67 11.96
CA ASP A 639 -2.54 -24.26 11.97
C ASP A 639 -2.37 -25.40 13.03
N GLY A 640 -1.40 -25.46 13.95
CA GLY A 640 -1.35 -26.53 14.96
C GLY A 640 -1.04 -27.92 14.39
N ALA A 641 -0.48 -28.83 15.21
CA ALA A 641 -0.01 -30.15 14.77
C ALA A 641 -1.11 -30.94 14.05
N GLY A 642 -1.12 -30.88 12.73
CA GLY A 642 -2.37 -30.97 11.98
C GLY A 642 -2.63 -29.77 11.06
N GLY A 643 -1.69 -29.55 10.15
CA GLY A 643 -1.83 -28.90 8.85
C GLY A 643 -3.25 -28.56 8.49
N GLU A 644 -3.95 -29.57 8.09
CA GLU A 644 -5.36 -29.75 8.39
C GLU A 644 -6.29 -28.88 7.30
N LEU A 645 -7.26 -29.25 6.36
CA LEU A 645 -8.10 -28.44 5.33
C LEU A 645 -9.35 -29.07 4.63
N TRP A 646 -10.48 -28.30 4.44
CA TRP A 646 -11.92 -28.74 4.23
C TRP A 646 -12.64 -28.59 2.76
N LYS A 647 -13.63 -27.70 2.39
CA LYS A 647 -14.64 -27.54 1.21
C LYS A 647 -15.57 -26.22 1.20
N SER A 648 -16.93 -26.19 1.31
CA SER A 648 -17.81 -25.06 1.85
C SER A 648 -18.52 -24.00 0.96
N ASP A 649 -19.66 -23.36 1.37
CA ASP A 649 -20.58 -22.48 0.57
C ASP A 649 -21.26 -21.18 1.16
N GLY A 650 -21.65 -21.12 2.43
CA GLY A 650 -22.13 -19.95 3.18
C GLY A 650 -23.37 -20.20 4.06
N THR A 651 -24.06 -21.33 3.87
CA THR A 651 -25.47 -21.50 4.28
C THR A 651 -25.75 -22.82 5.03
N GLU A 652 -25.73 -22.73 6.36
CA GLU A 652 -26.15 -23.67 7.42
C GLU A 652 -25.65 -25.14 7.44
N GLU A 653 -25.19 -25.78 6.35
CA GLU A 653 -24.58 -27.14 6.34
C GLU A 653 -23.38 -27.41 5.38
N GLY A 654 -23.08 -26.57 4.38
CA GLY A 654 -22.07 -26.83 3.33
C GLY A 654 -20.60 -26.92 3.79
N THR A 655 -20.34 -26.51 5.01
CA THR A 655 -19.17 -26.74 5.87
C THR A 655 -19.10 -28.26 6.24
N THR A 656 -18.19 -29.11 5.70
CA THR A 656 -18.34 -30.62 5.48
C THR A 656 -17.10 -31.59 5.28
N LYS A 657 -16.72 -32.54 6.20
CA LYS A 657 -15.52 -33.49 6.14
C LYS A 657 -15.29 -34.43 4.94
N VAL A 658 -14.03 -34.84 4.78
CA VAL A 658 -13.51 -35.87 3.84
C VAL A 658 -12.18 -36.46 4.44
N LYS A 659 -11.06 -36.72 3.74
CA LYS A 659 -9.86 -37.46 4.25
C LYS A 659 -8.84 -36.62 5.03
N SER A 660 -7.66 -37.21 5.34
CA SER A 660 -6.43 -36.62 6.01
C SER A 660 -3.70 -36.12 4.77
N PHE A 661 -2.66 -35.20 5.02
CA PHE A 661 -1.17 -35.12 4.56
C PHE A 661 -0.08 -34.31 5.46
N TYR A 662 0.75 -33.28 5.04
CA TYR A 662 1.77 -32.41 5.84
C TYR A 662 1.81 -30.74 5.78
N ALA A 663 1.12 -29.88 6.61
CA ALA A 663 1.04 -28.35 6.78
C ALA A 663 0.70 -27.20 5.73
N ILE A 664 0.59 -25.85 6.01
CA ILE A 664 0.24 -24.75 5.03
C ILE A 664 0.47 -23.18 5.37
N TYR A 665 0.23 -22.17 4.43
CA TYR A 665 0.57 -20.65 4.20
C TYR A 665 -0.17 -19.68 3.05
N ASN A 666 0.49 -18.80 2.20
CA ASN A 666 0.24 -17.50 1.33
C ASN A 666 -0.64 -17.15 0.05
N LEU A 667 -1.96 -16.88 0.03
CA LEU A 667 -2.79 -17.12 -1.20
C LEU A 667 -3.66 -16.02 -1.93
N THR A 668 -3.90 -16.14 -3.28
CA THR A 668 -4.42 -15.15 -4.34
C THR A 668 -5.88 -15.21 -4.91
N ALA A 669 -6.75 -14.14 -5.16
CA ALA A 669 -8.29 -14.09 -5.22
C ALA A 669 -9.30 -13.95 -6.44
N VAL A 670 -9.83 -15.02 -7.00
CA VAL A 670 -9.91 -15.21 -8.43
C VAL A 670 -11.17 -16.11 -8.83
N LYS A 671 -11.66 -16.25 -10.11
CA LYS A 671 -12.88 -17.07 -10.61
C LYS A 671 -12.78 -18.10 -11.84
N ASN A 672 -13.37 -19.31 -11.83
CA ASN A 672 -13.12 -20.62 -12.55
C ASN A 672 -11.78 -21.49 -12.42
N LYS A 673 -11.76 -22.58 -11.57
CA LYS A 673 -10.71 -23.64 -11.23
C LYS A 673 -9.44 -23.25 -10.38
N VAL A 674 -8.89 -24.09 -9.43
CA VAL A 674 -8.31 -23.76 -8.06
C VAL A 674 -6.73 -23.78 -7.65
N TYR A 675 -6.02 -22.96 -6.75
CA TYR A 675 -4.55 -23.08 -6.22
C TYR A 675 -4.18 -22.94 -4.56
N PHE A 676 -2.92 -22.96 -3.88
CA PHE A 676 -2.40 -23.15 -2.38
C PHE A 676 -1.03 -23.93 -1.85
N SER A 677 -0.30 -23.81 -0.67
CA SER A 677 0.98 -24.60 -0.16
C SER A 677 1.26 -25.48 1.17
N ALA A 678 1.09 -26.83 1.18
CA ALA A 678 1.49 -27.99 2.08
C ALA A 678 2.41 -29.21 1.61
N ALA A 679 2.53 -30.34 2.34
CA ALA A 679 3.42 -31.50 2.08
C ALA A 679 2.81 -32.89 1.97
N GLN A 680 3.64 -33.80 1.46
CA GLN A 680 3.75 -35.15 2.02
C GLN A 680 5.22 -35.57 2.27
N GLY A 681 5.44 -36.87 2.43
CA GLY A 681 6.64 -37.46 3.01
C GLY A 681 6.29 -38.10 4.36
N ASN A 682 7.14 -37.92 5.37
CA ASN A 682 6.89 -38.46 6.72
C ASN A 682 6.80 -37.41 7.83
N GLN A 683 7.10 -36.13 7.55
CA GLN A 683 6.78 -35.02 8.46
C GLN A 683 6.74 -33.63 7.79
N ASP A 684 7.34 -33.41 6.61
CA ASP A 684 8.00 -32.10 6.39
C ASP A 684 8.00 -31.43 5.00
N GLU A 685 7.70 -32.04 3.84
CA GLU A 685 8.13 -31.45 2.53
C GLU A 685 7.07 -31.16 1.50
N TYR A 686 6.95 -29.86 1.19
CA TYR A 686 5.75 -29.32 0.58
C TYR A 686 5.61 -29.69 -0.93
N GLU A 687 4.61 -29.27 -1.74
CA GLU A 687 4.58 -29.49 -3.21
C GLU A 687 3.54 -28.70 -4.09
N LEU A 688 3.77 -28.19 -5.30
CA LEU A 688 2.74 -27.33 -5.99
C LEU A 688 1.38 -27.88 -6.41
N TRP A 689 0.41 -27.71 -5.54
CA TRP A 689 -0.88 -28.39 -5.48
C TRP A 689 -2.00 -28.13 -6.58
N GLN A 690 -3.34 -28.08 -6.37
CA GLN A 690 -4.45 -27.45 -7.23
C GLN A 690 -5.82 -28.00 -6.93
N SER A 691 -6.92 -27.28 -7.08
CA SER A 691 -8.21 -27.88 -6.71
C SER A 691 -9.48 -27.46 -7.45
N ASN A 692 -10.61 -28.01 -6.98
CA ASN A 692 -11.97 -27.86 -7.49
C ASN A 692 -13.12 -28.13 -6.47
N GLY A 693 -12.80 -28.71 -5.30
CA GLY A 693 -13.68 -28.77 -4.13
C GLY A 693 -13.82 -30.15 -3.48
N THR A 694 -13.05 -31.18 -3.86
CA THR A 694 -13.51 -32.58 -3.69
C THR A 694 -12.41 -33.63 -3.60
N GLU A 695 -12.64 -34.69 -2.79
CA GLU A 695 -11.63 -35.72 -2.45
C GLU A 695 -10.85 -36.36 -3.61
N ALA A 696 -11.45 -36.48 -4.78
CA ALA A 696 -10.76 -37.09 -5.92
C ALA A 696 -9.69 -36.20 -6.54
N GLY A 697 -9.74 -34.89 -6.30
CA GLY A 697 -9.03 -33.99 -7.19
C GLY A 697 -7.53 -33.95 -6.94
N THR A 698 -7.00 -34.44 -5.80
CA THR A 698 -5.55 -34.44 -5.53
C THR A 698 -4.88 -35.30 -6.58
N ILE A 699 -4.02 -34.66 -7.36
CA ILE A 699 -3.10 -35.32 -8.28
C ILE A 699 -1.72 -34.76 -7.97
N LEU A 700 -0.84 -34.66 -8.96
CA LEU A 700 0.55 -34.27 -8.84
C LEU A 700 0.86 -33.41 -10.11
N VAL A 701 1.48 -32.20 -10.11
CA VAL A 701 1.51 -31.36 -11.36
C VAL A 701 2.86 -30.80 -11.85
N LYS A 702 4.00 -30.97 -11.20
CA LYS A 702 4.79 -32.22 -11.00
C LYS A 702 5.95 -31.90 -10.00
N ASN A 703 6.74 -32.82 -9.46
CA ASN A 703 7.90 -32.42 -8.63
C ASN A 703 9.08 -31.94 -9.50
N ILE A 704 9.85 -30.95 -9.06
CA ILE A 704 10.80 -30.25 -9.95
C ILE A 704 12.21 -30.02 -9.48
N GLY A 705 12.44 -29.86 -8.19
CA GLY A 705 13.81 -29.81 -7.69
C GLY A 705 14.44 -31.17 -7.85
N LYS A 706 13.59 -32.18 -8.12
CA LYS A 706 13.94 -33.52 -8.52
C LYS A 706 14.91 -34.01 -7.49
N ASN A 707 14.34 -34.15 -6.30
CA ASN A 707 15.02 -34.16 -5.01
C ASN A 707 15.32 -32.74 -4.47
N TYR A 708 14.45 -31.73 -4.73
CA TYR A 708 14.40 -30.49 -3.94
C TYR A 708 13.07 -29.71 -4.04
N SER A 709 12.96 -28.76 -3.12
CA SER A 709 11.90 -27.86 -2.68
C SER A 709 12.01 -26.43 -3.15
N SER A 710 11.05 -25.61 -2.80
CA SER A 710 10.39 -24.80 -3.78
C SER A 710 9.74 -23.38 -3.54
N TYR A 711 9.77 -22.56 -2.50
CA TYR A 711 9.26 -21.18 -2.42
C TYR A 711 8.66 -20.49 -3.69
N PRO A 712 7.38 -20.12 -3.70
CA PRO A 712 6.63 -19.51 -4.77
C PRO A 712 6.22 -18.07 -4.39
N GLU A 713 7.01 -17.21 -3.74
CA GLU A 713 6.48 -16.15 -2.82
C GLU A 713 5.19 -15.37 -3.24
N GLN A 714 4.47 -14.75 -2.30
CA GLN A 714 3.32 -13.88 -2.57
C GLN A 714 2.01 -14.35 -3.29
N LEU A 715 2.04 -14.53 -4.62
CA LEU A 715 0.93 -14.90 -5.49
C LEU A 715 -0.28 -13.95 -5.60
N VAL A 716 -0.48 -13.39 -6.81
CA VAL A 716 -1.39 -12.26 -7.11
C VAL A 716 -2.01 -12.37 -8.56
N ASN A 717 -2.91 -11.47 -9.01
CA ASN A 717 -4.06 -11.59 -9.98
C ASN A 717 -4.14 -10.78 -11.29
N LEU A 718 -4.61 -11.30 -12.45
CA LEU A 718 -5.07 -10.57 -13.65
C LEU A 718 -5.58 -11.50 -14.79
N ASN A 719 -6.77 -11.22 -15.32
CA ASN A 719 -7.34 -11.84 -16.52
C ASN A 719 -7.69 -13.34 -16.43
N GLY A 720 -6.77 -14.29 -16.30
CA GLY A 720 -7.15 -15.71 -16.45
C GLY A 720 -6.15 -16.85 -16.16
N VAL A 721 -4.85 -16.61 -16.02
CA VAL A 721 -3.83 -17.54 -15.44
C VAL A 721 -2.76 -16.67 -14.75
N LEU A 722 -2.36 -17.00 -13.50
CA LEU A 722 -1.78 -16.03 -12.54
C LEU A 722 -0.28 -15.86 -12.39
N ILE A 723 0.30 -15.21 -11.35
CA ILE A 723 1.64 -14.57 -11.43
C ILE A 723 2.56 -14.86 -10.26
N PHE A 724 3.60 -15.75 -10.47
CA PHE A 724 4.56 -16.51 -9.52
C PHE A 724 5.96 -16.82 -10.40
N SER A 725 7.26 -17.25 -10.05
CA SER A 725 8.27 -17.85 -8.97
C SER A 725 8.82 -19.35 -8.83
N ALA A 726 10.19 -19.70 -8.84
CA ALA A 726 10.79 -21.09 -9.16
C ALA A 726 12.36 -21.67 -9.29
N ALA A 727 13.48 -21.56 -8.50
CA ALA A 727 14.84 -22.34 -8.68
C ALA A 727 14.99 -23.89 -8.75
N THR A 728 15.19 -24.47 -9.92
CA THR A 728 16.10 -25.63 -9.90
C THR A 728 17.53 -25.22 -9.60
N GLN A 729 18.28 -26.19 -9.08
CA GLN A 729 19.71 -26.11 -8.76
C GLN A 729 20.59 -25.52 -9.87
N GLU A 730 20.23 -25.85 -11.12
CA GLU A 730 20.82 -25.35 -12.36
C GLU A 730 20.87 -23.82 -12.45
N PHE A 731 20.08 -23.14 -11.62
CA PHE A 731 19.54 -21.84 -11.98
C PHE A 731 19.37 -20.86 -10.79
N GLY A 732 18.64 -21.13 -9.70
CA GLY A 732 18.38 -20.10 -8.65
C GLY A 732 16.93 -19.58 -8.63
N ARG A 733 16.50 -18.96 -7.52
CA ARG A 733 15.15 -18.93 -6.91
C ARG A 733 14.18 -18.00 -7.58
N GLU A 734 13.50 -18.45 -8.65
CA GLU A 734 12.96 -17.46 -9.58
C GLU A 734 11.49 -17.41 -10.10
N TYR A 735 10.91 -18.12 -11.17
CA TYR A 735 9.52 -18.36 -11.85
C TYR A 735 9.11 -19.74 -12.68
N TRP A 736 9.82 -20.40 -13.67
CA TRP A 736 9.68 -21.72 -14.43
C TRP A 736 8.20 -22.11 -14.90
N LYS A 737 7.81 -21.91 -16.20
CA LYS A 737 6.41 -21.78 -16.80
C LYS A 737 5.48 -22.97 -17.10
N THR A 738 4.21 -22.87 -16.84
CA THR A 738 3.63 -23.83 -15.93
C THR A 738 2.06 -23.93 -16.22
N ASP A 739 1.49 -23.54 -17.35
CA ASP A 739 0.11 -23.86 -17.92
C ASP A 739 -0.98 -24.81 -17.23
N GLY A 740 -1.35 -24.67 -15.93
CA GLY A 740 -2.52 -25.29 -15.22
C GLY A 740 -2.64 -26.83 -15.04
N THR A 741 -2.26 -27.58 -16.07
CA THR A 741 -2.22 -29.03 -16.34
C THR A 741 -1.08 -29.80 -15.62
N ALA A 742 -0.19 -30.51 -16.35
CA ALA A 742 1.22 -30.79 -16.02
C ALA A 742 2.18 -30.57 -17.24
N GLU A 743 1.79 -29.79 -18.26
CA GLU A 743 2.53 -29.50 -19.51
C GLU A 743 3.39 -28.13 -19.71
N GLY A 744 4.33 -27.71 -18.78
CA GLY A 744 5.69 -26.94 -18.69
C GLY A 744 7.30 -27.44 -18.84
N THR A 745 8.14 -27.13 -19.90
CA THR A 745 9.65 -26.97 -20.12
C THR A 745 10.19 -25.90 -21.22
N VAL A 746 9.70 -24.62 -21.39
CA VAL A 746 10.23 -23.39 -22.12
C VAL A 746 9.94 -21.91 -21.53
N GLN A 747 10.85 -21.21 -20.78
CA GLN A 747 10.94 -19.80 -20.14
C GLN A 747 10.29 -18.56 -20.85
N ILE A 748 10.14 -17.44 -20.06
CA ILE A 748 10.49 -16.02 -20.42
C ILE A 748 12.02 -15.95 -20.66
N ALA A 749 12.80 -15.03 -20.09
CA ALA A 749 14.20 -14.81 -20.51
C ALA A 749 15.20 -15.76 -19.85
N ASP A 750 16.50 -15.46 -19.89
CA ASP A 750 17.41 -15.52 -18.73
C ASP A 750 18.03 -14.13 -18.64
N ILE A 751 17.20 -13.19 -18.16
CA ILE A 751 17.38 -11.74 -18.15
C ILE A 751 18.79 -11.41 -17.66
N ASN A 752 19.20 -12.02 -16.55
CA ASN A 752 20.62 -12.30 -16.31
C ASN A 752 20.79 -13.83 -16.29
N PRO A 753 21.98 -14.43 -16.50
CA PRO A 753 22.09 -15.87 -16.80
C PRO A 753 23.06 -16.73 -15.93
N GLY A 754 22.63 -17.90 -15.44
CA GLY A 754 23.48 -18.82 -14.61
C GLY A 754 22.79 -19.50 -13.40
N PRO A 755 23.45 -19.65 -12.22
CA PRO A 755 22.92 -20.18 -10.95
C PRO A 755 22.57 -19.12 -9.85
N ALA A 756 22.84 -17.84 -10.13
CA ALA A 756 22.57 -16.62 -9.39
C ALA A 756 21.17 -15.99 -9.66
N THR A 757 21.01 -14.67 -9.45
CA THR A 757 19.96 -14.17 -8.53
C THR A 757 19.49 -12.70 -8.88
N SER A 758 18.19 -12.45 -9.09
CA SER A 758 17.50 -11.15 -9.35
C SER A 758 16.41 -10.26 -8.59
N THR A 759 15.31 -10.63 -7.93
CA THR A 759 14.37 -9.94 -6.96
C THR A 759 14.71 -9.97 -5.45
N PHE A 760 14.08 -9.18 -4.56
CA PHE A 760 14.29 -9.18 -3.07
C PHE A 760 13.38 -10.26 -2.37
N ASN A 761 13.54 -10.78 -1.10
CA ASN A 761 12.99 -12.06 -0.41
C ASN A 761 12.22 -11.81 0.91
N SER A 762 10.90 -11.91 1.15
CA SER A 762 10.17 -11.19 2.27
C SER A 762 10.58 -11.29 3.79
N ILE A 763 11.84 -11.38 4.18
CA ILE A 763 12.29 -12.22 5.29
C ILE A 763 13.07 -11.48 6.35
N SER A 764 13.74 -10.40 5.99
CA SER A 764 14.67 -9.76 6.89
C SER A 764 14.00 -8.90 7.98
N SER A 765 12.70 -9.10 8.28
CA SER A 765 11.91 -8.49 9.45
C SER A 765 12.18 -9.61 10.60
N ILE A 766 12.65 -10.86 10.30
CA ILE A 766 12.77 -11.98 11.29
C ILE A 766 13.64 -11.75 12.55
N TYR A 767 14.40 -10.65 12.66
CA TYR A 767 14.80 -10.12 13.97
C TYR A 767 14.63 -8.58 14.06
N TYR A 768 13.55 -8.17 14.75
CA TYR A 768 13.27 -6.82 15.26
C TYR A 768 12.98 -5.66 14.27
N SER A 769 11.75 -5.59 13.76
CA SER A 769 11.01 -4.33 13.49
C SER A 769 9.51 -4.63 13.34
N TYR A 770 8.63 -3.70 13.72
CA TYR A 770 7.18 -3.93 13.79
C TYR A 770 6.39 -3.48 12.55
N ALA A 771 7.04 -3.20 11.42
CA ALA A 771 6.36 -2.63 10.27
C ALA A 771 5.71 -3.66 9.34
N PRO A 772 4.49 -3.35 8.85
CA PRO A 772 3.82 -4.15 7.84
C PRO A 772 4.58 -4.13 6.52
N ILE A 773 4.31 -5.20 5.80
CA ILE A 773 4.93 -5.58 4.55
C ILE A 773 4.01 -5.07 3.47
N VAL A 774 4.45 -3.94 2.94
CA VAL A 774 3.60 -2.85 2.53
C VAL A 774 3.30 -3.00 1.05
N SER A 775 2.02 -2.84 0.69
CA SER A 775 1.44 -3.43 -0.53
C SER A 775 2.30 -3.21 -1.73
N SER A 776 2.67 -4.31 -2.31
CA SER A 776 4.00 -4.39 -2.83
C SER A 776 4.01 -4.26 -4.36
N TYR A 777 2.81 -4.11 -4.90
CA TYR A 777 2.51 -4.28 -6.30
C TYR A 777 1.26 -3.56 -6.85
N THR A 778 1.09 -3.62 -8.17
CA THR A 778 -0.19 -3.26 -8.78
C THR A 778 -0.61 -3.93 -10.11
N ILE A 779 -1.91 -3.90 -10.40
CA ILE A 779 -2.60 -4.57 -11.51
C ILE A 779 -3.19 -3.56 -12.46
N PHE A 780 -2.95 -3.70 -13.77
CA PHE A 780 -3.37 -2.65 -14.70
C PHE A 780 -3.16 -2.90 -16.20
N ASN A 781 -4.05 -2.38 -17.07
CA ASN A 781 -4.02 -2.48 -18.55
C ASN A 781 -3.72 -3.89 -19.11
N ASN A 782 -3.99 -4.92 -18.32
CA ASN A 782 -3.66 -6.33 -18.53
C ASN A 782 -2.26 -6.80 -18.10
N TYR A 783 -1.61 -6.09 -17.19
CA TYR A 783 -0.23 -6.33 -16.80
C TYR A 783 0.01 -6.44 -15.26
N LEU A 784 0.97 -7.29 -14.80
CA LEU A 784 1.57 -7.43 -13.43
C LEU A 784 2.63 -6.43 -13.31
N TYR A 785 2.86 -5.99 -12.12
CA TYR A 785 3.99 -5.22 -11.79
C TYR A 785 5.09 -5.99 -10.95
N PHE A 786 6.15 -6.73 -11.46
CA PHE A 786 7.67 -6.53 -11.48
C PHE A 786 8.88 -6.38 -10.44
N SER A 787 9.89 -7.25 -10.12
CA SER A 787 11.16 -6.65 -9.54
C SER A 787 12.55 -7.27 -9.50
N ALA A 788 13.51 -6.87 -10.35
CA ALA A 788 14.88 -7.38 -10.32
C ALA A 788 16.11 -6.68 -11.00
N ASN A 789 17.26 -7.40 -10.98
CA ASN A 789 18.71 -7.07 -10.96
C ASN A 789 19.53 -7.11 -12.26
N ASP A 790 19.20 -6.43 -13.37
CA ASP A 790 19.86 -6.83 -14.64
C ASP A 790 21.37 -6.70 -14.79
N GLY A 791 22.03 -5.99 -13.88
CA GLY A 791 23.43 -6.18 -13.56
C GLY A 791 24.41 -5.57 -14.51
N SER A 792 24.01 -5.55 -15.77
CA SER A 792 24.26 -4.47 -16.67
C SER A 792 23.54 -3.21 -16.15
N HIS A 793 22.27 -3.29 -15.72
CA HIS A 793 21.44 -2.09 -15.68
C HIS A 793 20.86 -1.61 -14.34
N GLY A 794 20.37 -2.35 -13.31
CA GLY A 794 20.27 -1.83 -11.89
C GLY A 794 19.23 -2.34 -10.88
N THR A 795 19.04 -1.58 -9.77
CA THR A 795 17.84 -1.58 -8.89
C THR A 795 16.70 -0.82 -9.52
N GLU A 796 16.48 -1.15 -10.80
CA GLU A 796 16.19 -0.17 -11.82
C GLU A 796 14.61 -0.15 -12.12
N LEU A 797 13.92 -0.17 -13.29
CA LEU A 797 12.44 0.02 -13.44
C LEU A 797 11.92 -0.01 -14.91
N TRP A 798 10.99 -0.90 -15.20
CA TRP A 798 11.16 -1.78 -16.35
C TRP A 798 9.91 -1.75 -17.44
N ARG A 799 8.94 -2.70 -17.67
CA ARG A 799 7.80 -3.07 -18.65
C ARG A 799 6.90 -4.35 -18.17
N THR A 800 6.21 -5.26 -18.93
CA THR A 800 5.99 -6.80 -18.81
C THR A 800 4.78 -7.33 -19.62
N ASP A 801 4.63 -8.62 -20.05
CA ASP A 801 3.53 -9.22 -20.90
C ASP A 801 3.05 -10.68 -20.65
N GLY A 802 3.72 -11.52 -19.88
CA GLY A 802 3.51 -12.98 -19.87
C GLY A 802 4.57 -13.72 -20.71
N THR A 803 4.88 -13.27 -21.93
CA THR A 803 5.74 -13.92 -22.96
C THR A 803 7.24 -13.49 -23.11
N THR A 804 7.70 -12.66 -24.11
CA THR A 804 9.10 -12.78 -24.73
C THR A 804 10.21 -11.60 -24.78
N SER A 805 10.50 -10.81 -25.86
CA SER A 805 11.05 -9.40 -26.18
C SER A 805 10.89 -8.66 -27.57
N GLY A 806 10.78 -7.34 -27.54
CA GLY A 806 11.19 -6.43 -28.63
C GLY A 806 10.13 -5.38 -28.96
N THR A 807 10.40 -4.08 -29.04
CA THR A 807 11.62 -3.23 -28.92
C THR A 807 12.67 -3.48 -27.82
N SER A 808 12.50 -2.92 -26.62
CA SER A 808 13.54 -2.62 -25.63
C SER A 808 12.93 -2.21 -24.27
N LEU A 809 13.76 -1.78 -23.33
CA LEU A 809 13.36 -0.87 -22.27
C LEU A 809 12.52 0.33 -22.70
N VAL A 810 11.73 0.91 -21.77
CA VAL A 810 10.74 1.95 -22.02
C VAL A 810 10.82 3.22 -21.12
N SER A 811 11.61 3.33 -20.02
CA SER A 811 12.23 4.55 -19.41
C SER A 811 13.03 4.24 -18.09
N ASP A 812 14.08 5.01 -17.71
CA ASP A 812 15.01 4.88 -16.51
C ASP A 812 15.29 6.30 -15.85
N VAL A 813 16.07 6.55 -14.73
CA VAL A 813 16.27 7.94 -14.11
C VAL A 813 17.62 8.77 -13.86
N ASN A 814 18.87 8.38 -13.52
CA ASN A 814 20.14 9.24 -13.70
C ASN A 814 21.32 8.89 -14.75
N GLN A 815 22.37 8.02 -14.58
CA GLN A 815 23.26 7.40 -15.67
C GLN A 815 24.28 6.19 -15.34
N GLY A 816 23.95 4.88 -15.38
CA GLY A 816 24.79 3.71 -14.98
C GLY A 816 24.36 2.81 -13.74
N PRO A 817 25.22 2.51 -12.74
CA PRO A 817 24.99 1.53 -11.68
C PRO A 817 24.02 1.83 -10.56
N ILE A 818 24.12 3.00 -9.93
CA ILE A 818 24.01 3.02 -8.47
C ILE A 818 22.62 3.31 -7.86
N GLY A 819 21.53 3.40 -8.62
CA GLY A 819 20.10 3.79 -8.41
C GLY A 819 19.11 3.94 -7.25
N SER A 820 17.93 3.36 -7.49
CA SER A 820 16.72 4.16 -7.64
C SER A 820 15.82 4.01 -6.45
N PHE A 821 15.03 2.94 -6.38
CA PHE A 821 14.67 2.33 -5.13
C PHE A 821 13.16 2.29 -4.78
N PRO A 822 12.37 1.23 -4.98
CA PRO A 822 10.89 1.22 -4.91
C PRO A 822 9.84 1.81 -3.88
N GLN A 823 9.81 1.70 -2.53
CA GLN A 823 8.78 1.87 -1.41
C GLN A 823 7.51 0.95 -1.38
N PRO A 824 6.23 1.41 -1.52
CA PRO A 824 5.07 0.54 -1.98
C PRO A 824 3.86 1.13 -2.81
N PHE A 825 2.91 0.30 -3.26
CA PHE A 825 2.24 0.24 -4.59
C PHE A 825 0.71 -0.07 -4.65
N THR A 826 -0.02 0.31 -5.74
CA THR A 826 -1.45 -0.05 -6.09
C THR A 826 -2.03 0.75 -7.32
N SER A 827 -3.32 0.67 -7.75
CA SER A 827 -3.92 1.23 -9.01
C SER A 827 -4.92 2.42 -8.90
N ASN A 828 -5.02 3.32 -9.90
CA ASN A 828 -6.30 3.79 -10.54
C ASN A 828 -6.07 4.89 -11.62
N ASN A 829 -7.00 5.02 -12.58
CA ASN A 829 -7.22 6.12 -13.55
C ASN A 829 -6.65 6.03 -14.98
N GLY A 830 -6.08 4.94 -15.48
CA GLY A 830 -4.76 4.47 -15.11
C GLY A 830 -3.66 4.89 -16.13
N LYS A 831 -2.56 5.58 -15.71
CA LYS A 831 -1.08 5.67 -16.05
C LYS A 831 -0.41 5.12 -14.79
N ILE A 832 0.81 5.51 -14.36
CA ILE A 832 1.40 4.84 -13.19
C ILE A 832 2.18 5.77 -12.21
N TYR A 833 1.94 5.88 -10.87
CA TYR A 833 2.33 6.95 -9.88
C TYR A 833 3.50 6.62 -8.90
N PHE A 834 4.74 7.06 -9.11
CA PHE A 834 5.85 6.68 -8.20
C PHE A 834 7.11 7.58 -8.31
N SER A 835 8.20 7.22 -7.62
CA SER A 835 9.01 8.14 -6.80
C SER A 835 10.29 7.63 -6.01
N ALA A 836 11.45 7.12 -6.50
CA ALA A 836 12.70 6.80 -5.68
C ALA A 836 14.00 7.64 -5.88
N PHE A 837 15.23 7.45 -5.38
CA PHE A 837 16.38 8.40 -5.33
C PHE A 837 16.36 9.88 -5.95
N SER A 838 17.44 10.65 -5.90
CA SER A 838 17.70 11.80 -6.79
C SER A 838 19.14 12.29 -6.79
N ALA A 839 19.79 12.23 -7.95
CA ALA A 839 21.02 12.97 -8.19
C ALA A 839 20.77 14.47 -8.39
N SER A 840 19.67 14.85 -9.05
CA SER A 840 19.38 16.24 -9.47
C SER A 840 19.04 17.18 -8.31
N TYR A 841 19.21 16.73 -7.08
CA TYR A 841 18.55 17.20 -5.87
C TYR A 841 17.03 17.00 -5.90
N GLY A 842 16.37 16.83 -7.05
CA GLY A 842 14.92 16.63 -7.20
C GLY A 842 14.49 15.20 -7.61
N THR A 843 13.63 14.49 -6.89
CA THR A 843 12.96 14.88 -5.65
C THR A 843 11.55 14.28 -5.62
N GLU A 844 10.76 14.53 -6.66
CA GLU A 844 9.31 14.75 -6.49
C GLU A 844 8.44 13.48 -6.53
N LEU A 845 7.10 13.54 -6.68
CA LEU A 845 6.42 12.39 -7.32
C LEU A 845 6.10 12.63 -8.74
N TRP A 846 6.20 11.61 -9.57
CA TRP A 846 6.35 11.84 -10.98
C TRP A 846 5.24 11.14 -11.89
N SER A 847 5.16 11.30 -13.26
CA SER A 847 4.05 10.81 -14.17
C SER A 847 4.18 10.98 -15.70
N THR A 848 3.36 10.24 -16.51
CA THR A 848 3.38 10.42 -17.99
C THR A 848 2.33 9.77 -18.94
N GLU A 849 2.33 10.18 -20.22
CA GLU A 849 1.26 9.90 -21.19
C GLU A 849 1.58 8.93 -22.34
N GLY A 850 2.66 9.14 -23.12
CA GLY A 850 2.82 8.67 -24.51
C GLY A 850 3.34 7.24 -24.77
N THR A 851 4.63 7.08 -25.14
CA THR A 851 5.24 5.77 -25.54
C THR A 851 6.58 5.34 -24.89
N ALA A 852 7.33 6.21 -24.17
CA ALA A 852 8.63 5.97 -23.47
C ALA A 852 9.32 7.16 -22.69
N ALA A 853 8.99 8.46 -22.88
CA ALA A 853 9.44 9.69 -22.17
C ALA A 853 8.45 10.88 -22.06
N THR A 854 8.19 11.65 -23.13
CA THR A 854 7.66 13.07 -23.15
C THR A 854 8.40 14.12 -22.30
N THR A 855 9.22 13.71 -21.34
CA THR A 855 10.05 14.50 -20.42
C THR A 855 9.30 15.42 -19.44
N LYS A 856 9.12 14.95 -18.20
CA LYS A 856 8.74 15.77 -17.04
C LYS A 856 9.18 15.21 -15.68
N GLN A 857 8.73 15.95 -14.68
CA GLN A 857 8.98 15.88 -13.25
C GLN A 857 7.69 16.29 -12.55
N LEU A 858 7.47 15.84 -11.31
CA LEU A 858 6.34 16.30 -10.49
C LEU A 858 6.52 17.74 -10.03
N PHE A 859 6.66 17.99 -8.71
CA PHE A 859 7.15 19.30 -8.26
C PHE A 859 7.84 19.40 -6.89
N ASP A 860 8.46 20.57 -6.83
CA ASP A 860 9.24 21.24 -5.84
C ASP A 860 8.52 21.88 -4.62
N LEU A 861 8.63 21.23 -3.46
CA LEU A 861 8.57 21.88 -2.13
C LEU A 861 9.87 22.44 -1.50
N ASN A 862 10.69 21.58 -0.85
CA ASN A 862 11.79 21.98 0.05
C ASN A 862 13.00 22.17 -0.84
N ASN A 863 13.20 23.36 -1.38
CA ASN A 863 14.22 23.65 -2.40
C ASN A 863 15.67 23.26 -2.00
N GLY A 864 16.03 21.98 -2.14
CA GLY A 864 17.37 21.40 -1.98
C GLY A 864 17.39 20.04 -1.29
N LEU A 865 18.56 19.38 -1.38
CA LEU A 865 18.77 18.05 -0.78
C LEU A 865 18.73 18.03 0.75
N PRO A 866 18.18 16.94 1.32
CA PRO A 866 16.94 16.30 0.88
C PRO A 866 15.75 17.14 1.41
N GLY A 867 14.54 16.96 0.87
CA GLY A 867 13.37 17.78 1.22
C GLY A 867 12.19 17.09 1.95
N SER A 868 11.04 16.85 1.27
CA SER A 868 9.79 16.04 1.56
C SER A 868 9.23 14.69 0.87
N TYR A 869 9.69 13.90 -0.13
CA TYR A 869 9.77 12.37 -0.19
C TYR A 869 8.65 11.31 -0.48
N PRO A 870 7.63 11.50 -1.33
CA PRO A 870 6.45 10.67 -1.61
C PRO A 870 6.21 9.20 -1.18
N THR A 871 4.99 8.76 -0.78
CA THR A 871 4.50 7.31 -0.74
C THR A 871 2.96 6.90 -0.80
N LYS A 872 2.12 6.70 0.27
CA LYS A 872 0.67 6.21 0.27
C LYS A 872 -0.45 7.00 -0.42
N PHE A 873 -0.80 6.61 -1.64
CA PHE A 873 -1.91 7.14 -2.43
C PHE A 873 -3.29 6.52 -2.18
N SER A 874 -4.42 7.02 -2.73
CA SER A 874 -5.77 6.56 -2.40
C SER A 874 -7.02 7.11 -3.15
N PHE A 875 -8.13 6.36 -3.10
CA PHE A 875 -9.41 6.50 -3.86
C PHE A 875 -10.38 7.72 -3.63
N ILE A 876 -9.97 8.99 -3.80
CA ILE A 876 -10.88 10.18 -3.78
C ILE A 876 -11.11 10.82 -5.14
N ASN A 877 -12.37 11.14 -5.51
CA ASN A 877 -12.92 11.28 -6.89
C ASN A 877 -12.05 11.92 -7.95
N ASP A 878 -11.22 12.86 -7.55
CA ASP A 878 -10.34 13.55 -8.47
C ASP A 878 -9.05 13.96 -7.78
N LYS A 879 -8.69 13.45 -6.59
CA LYS A 879 -7.64 14.06 -5.75
C LYS A 879 -6.63 13.12 -5.06
N ILE A 880 -5.50 13.72 -4.65
CA ILE A 880 -4.42 13.21 -3.78
C ILE A 880 -4.72 13.85 -2.35
N PHE A 881 -4.07 13.43 -1.26
CA PHE A 881 -3.28 14.06 -0.18
C PHE A 881 -2.10 13.05 0.04
N PHE A 882 -0.89 13.40 0.43
CA PHE A 882 0.30 12.58 0.54
C PHE A 882 1.27 12.85 1.69
N MET A 883 1.56 12.02 2.70
CA MET A 883 2.60 12.48 3.67
C MET A 883 3.94 12.68 3.05
N ALA A 884 4.70 13.61 3.62
CA ALA A 884 5.92 14.18 3.09
C ALA A 884 6.55 15.17 4.06
N GLY A 885 7.86 15.38 4.04
CA GLY A 885 8.60 16.27 4.96
C GLY A 885 8.96 17.73 4.56
N LYS A 886 8.18 18.79 4.78
CA LYS A 886 8.68 20.20 4.79
C LYS A 886 9.48 20.59 6.04
N ASN A 887 10.80 20.86 5.92
CA ASN A 887 11.78 21.09 7.00
C ASN A 887 11.24 21.67 8.31
N ASP A 888 10.85 22.96 8.39
CA ASP A 888 10.46 23.69 9.62
C ASP A 888 9.08 23.33 10.15
N SER A 889 8.22 22.89 9.23
CA SER A 889 7.07 22.11 9.61
C SER A 889 7.55 20.67 9.52
N GLY A 890 6.82 19.76 8.89
CA GLY A 890 7.09 18.36 9.10
C GLY A 890 6.93 17.53 7.91
N ARG A 891 6.84 16.26 8.20
CA ARG A 891 5.58 15.61 7.96
C ARG A 891 4.63 16.00 9.15
N GLN A 892 3.44 16.67 9.38
CA GLN A 892 2.25 17.58 8.95
C GLN A 892 0.83 17.17 8.34
N LEU A 893 0.16 17.99 7.49
CA LEU A 893 -1.00 17.63 6.60
C LEU A 893 -1.54 18.56 5.43
N TRP A 894 -1.29 18.25 4.17
CA TRP A 894 -1.01 19.17 3.05
C TRP A 894 -1.99 19.03 1.81
N SER A 895 -1.95 19.84 0.70
CA SER A 895 -2.85 19.73 -0.50
C SER A 895 -2.33 19.87 -2.05
N TYR A 896 -3.11 19.77 -3.19
CA TYR A 896 -2.90 20.09 -4.69
C TYR A 896 -3.84 19.42 -5.75
N SER A 897 -4.61 20.26 -6.43
CA SER A 897 -5.49 19.93 -7.56
C SER A 897 -5.01 20.59 -8.84
N LYS A 898 -4.91 19.86 -9.96
CA LYS A 898 -4.52 20.33 -11.31
C LYS A 898 -5.16 21.69 -11.65
N ASP A 899 -6.43 21.83 -11.27
CA ASP A 899 -7.34 22.92 -11.62
C ASP A 899 -7.35 24.08 -10.62
N ASN A 900 -6.64 23.99 -9.50
CA ASN A 900 -6.65 25.02 -8.43
C ASN A 900 -5.83 26.31 -8.75
N VAL A 901 -5.56 26.62 -10.03
CA VAL A 901 -4.75 27.79 -10.45
C VAL A 901 -5.66 28.98 -10.87
N THR A 902 -6.40 29.57 -9.93
CA THR A 902 -7.42 30.60 -10.26
C THR A 902 -7.45 31.87 -9.40
N ALA A 903 -6.73 31.95 -8.26
CA ALA A 903 -6.93 33.02 -7.27
C ALA A 903 -5.64 33.76 -6.83
N VAL A 904 -5.23 34.81 -7.56
CA VAL A 904 -4.11 35.69 -7.15
C VAL A 904 -4.49 36.49 -5.89
N LYS A 905 -3.93 36.10 -4.74
CA LYS A 905 -4.09 36.77 -3.43
C LYS A 905 -3.22 38.04 -3.42
N GLU A 906 -3.82 39.24 -3.33
CA GLU A 906 -3.08 40.50 -3.32
C GLU A 906 -2.27 40.67 -2.02
N PHE A 907 -0.94 40.61 -2.10
CA PHE A 907 -0.04 40.98 -1.00
C PHE A 907 -0.13 42.49 -0.73
N ARG A 908 -0.88 42.86 0.31
CA ARG A 908 -0.93 44.22 0.86
C ARG A 908 0.29 44.53 1.75
N GLU A 909 1.50 44.44 1.20
CA GLU A 909 2.62 45.22 1.75
C GLU A 909 2.36 46.72 1.47
N ASN A 910 2.59 47.57 2.48
CA ASN A 910 2.55 49.04 2.37
C ASN A 910 3.79 49.58 1.61
N SER A 911 3.98 49.15 0.36
CA SER A 911 5.00 49.72 -0.51
C SER A 911 4.62 51.14 -0.93
N SER A 912 5.60 52.05 -1.01
CA SER A 912 5.41 53.39 -1.60
C SER A 912 4.99 53.38 -3.07
N PHE A 913 5.12 52.24 -3.77
CA PHE A 913 4.77 52.10 -5.17
C PHE A 913 3.25 52.02 -5.42
N LYS A 914 2.69 53.02 -6.10
CA LYS A 914 1.30 53.07 -6.57
C LYS A 914 1.22 53.36 -8.07
N VAL A 915 0.10 52.94 -8.69
CA VAL A 915 -0.23 53.23 -10.09
C VAL A 915 -1.60 53.91 -10.18
N TYR A 916 -1.70 55.01 -10.92
CA TYR A 916 -2.97 55.74 -11.12
C TYR A 916 -3.01 56.50 -12.45
N PRO A 917 -4.19 56.88 -12.99
CA PRO A 917 -5.52 56.43 -12.55
C PRO A 917 -5.68 54.92 -12.75
N ASN A 918 -6.56 54.30 -11.98
CA ASN A 918 -6.88 52.88 -12.08
C ASN A 918 -8.39 52.72 -11.80
N PRO A 919 -9.24 52.45 -12.81
CA PRO A 919 -8.92 52.20 -14.23
C PRO A 919 -8.26 53.37 -14.98
N THR A 920 -7.61 53.06 -16.11
CA THR A 920 -7.02 54.04 -17.04
C THR A 920 -7.47 53.81 -18.48
N TYR A 921 -7.28 54.83 -19.32
CA TYR A 921 -7.40 54.74 -20.78
C TYR A 921 -6.02 54.73 -21.44
N ASP A 922 -5.26 55.83 -21.40
CA ASP A 922 -4.03 55.96 -22.20
C ASP A 922 -2.72 55.89 -21.43
N TYR A 923 -2.70 56.27 -20.14
CA TYR A 923 -1.47 56.41 -19.37
C TYR A 923 -1.60 55.98 -17.92
N LEU A 924 -0.52 55.42 -17.36
CA LEU A 924 -0.33 55.27 -15.92
C LEU A 924 0.75 56.22 -15.44
N HIS A 925 0.51 56.83 -14.29
CA HIS A 925 1.50 57.51 -13.47
C HIS A 925 2.01 56.54 -12.40
N LEU A 926 3.30 56.64 -12.09
CA LEU A 926 4.00 55.81 -11.10
C LEU A 926 4.37 56.69 -9.91
N GLU A 927 3.71 56.49 -8.77
CA GLU A 927 4.17 57.09 -7.51
C GLU A 927 5.17 56.13 -6.89
N THR A 928 6.42 56.58 -6.70
CA THR A 928 7.54 55.71 -6.29
C THR A 928 8.03 55.97 -4.86
N GLY A 929 7.74 57.14 -4.30
CA GLY A 929 8.23 57.58 -2.98
C GLY A 929 9.75 57.81 -2.96
N ASN A 930 10.27 58.57 -3.92
CA ASN A 930 11.69 58.90 -4.12
C ASN A 930 12.63 57.69 -4.40
N LYS A 931 12.07 56.50 -4.64
CA LYS A 931 12.83 55.28 -4.95
C LYS A 931 12.99 55.08 -6.45
N LYS A 932 14.16 54.60 -6.88
CA LYS A 932 14.48 54.41 -8.30
C LYS A 932 13.92 53.08 -8.82
N VAL A 933 13.02 53.16 -9.81
CA VAL A 933 12.60 52.00 -10.63
C VAL A 933 13.81 51.48 -11.41
N GLN A 934 14.23 50.24 -11.13
CA GLN A 934 15.35 49.55 -11.76
C GLN A 934 14.92 48.89 -13.08
N SER A 935 13.81 48.16 -13.07
CA SER A 935 13.19 47.56 -14.26
C SER A 935 11.66 47.65 -14.21
N LEU A 936 10.99 47.63 -15.36
CA LEU A 936 9.53 47.70 -15.48
C LEU A 936 9.07 46.75 -16.61
N LYS A 937 8.10 45.88 -16.31
CA LYS A 937 7.55 44.87 -17.23
C LYS A 937 6.02 44.84 -17.09
N LEU A 938 5.33 44.55 -18.19
CA LEU A 938 3.87 44.58 -18.28
C LEU A 938 3.37 43.23 -18.80
N TYR A 939 2.33 42.69 -18.16
CA TYR A 939 1.73 41.40 -18.50
C TYR A 939 0.21 41.47 -18.48
N ASN A 940 -0.47 40.66 -19.30
CA ASN A 940 -1.88 40.32 -19.07
C ASN A 940 -2.02 39.15 -18.07
N LEU A 941 -3.25 38.79 -17.70
CA LEU A 941 -3.52 37.67 -16.79
C LEU A 941 -3.08 36.30 -17.34
N GLN A 942 -2.86 36.17 -18.65
CA GLN A 942 -2.33 34.97 -19.30
C GLN A 942 -0.78 34.94 -19.36
N GLY A 943 -0.10 35.85 -18.65
CA GLY A 943 1.38 35.90 -18.60
C GLY A 943 2.06 36.40 -19.88
N ARG A 944 1.31 36.82 -20.91
CA ARG A 944 1.88 37.42 -22.12
C ARG A 944 2.49 38.77 -21.78
N ASN A 945 3.78 38.92 -22.03
CA ASN A 945 4.48 40.20 -21.88
C ASN A 945 4.07 41.20 -22.99
N PHE A 946 3.99 42.48 -22.63
CA PHE A 946 3.78 43.59 -23.55
C PHE A 946 4.95 44.59 -23.43
N PRO A 947 5.47 45.13 -24.55
CA PRO A 947 6.51 46.16 -24.51
C PRO A 947 5.96 47.46 -23.91
N ILE A 948 6.83 48.20 -23.22
CA ILE A 948 6.46 49.46 -22.56
C ILE A 948 7.26 50.63 -23.15
N GLU A 949 6.55 51.65 -23.62
CA GLU A 949 7.15 52.94 -23.96
C GLU A 949 7.13 53.87 -22.74
N LYS A 950 8.30 54.04 -22.11
CA LYS A 950 8.50 54.93 -20.96
C LYS A 950 8.80 56.35 -21.43
N ASN A 951 7.75 57.12 -21.68
CA ASN A 951 7.86 58.48 -22.23
C ASN A 951 8.40 59.52 -21.23
N GLN A 952 8.24 59.33 -19.91
CA GLN A 952 8.85 60.18 -18.86
C GLN A 952 9.22 59.35 -17.62
N ALA A 953 9.94 59.96 -16.66
CA ALA A 953 10.48 59.29 -15.47
C ALA A 953 9.42 58.50 -14.66
N ASP A 954 8.21 59.06 -14.54
CA ASP A 954 7.14 58.52 -13.70
C ASP A 954 5.82 58.34 -14.48
N LYS A 955 5.89 58.21 -15.82
CA LYS A 955 4.72 58.04 -16.69
C LYS A 955 4.92 56.98 -17.77
N VAL A 956 3.90 56.14 -17.95
CA VAL A 956 3.88 54.94 -18.81
C VAL A 956 2.72 55.05 -19.80
N TYR A 957 2.95 54.83 -21.09
CA TYR A 957 1.87 54.72 -22.08
C TYR A 957 1.28 53.30 -22.12
N VAL A 958 -0.04 53.21 -22.16
CA VAL A 958 -0.84 51.96 -22.18
C VAL A 958 -2.04 52.04 -23.13
N GLY A 959 -2.22 53.13 -23.88
CA GLY A 959 -3.34 53.30 -24.81
C GLY A 959 -3.34 52.31 -25.98
N ASN A 960 -2.19 51.73 -26.30
CA ASN A 960 -2.01 50.66 -27.29
C ASN A 960 -2.44 49.26 -26.81
N LEU A 961 -2.85 49.10 -25.55
CA LEU A 961 -3.35 47.84 -25.01
C LEU A 961 -4.86 47.66 -25.28
N PRO A 962 -5.34 46.44 -25.59
CA PRO A 962 -6.75 46.11 -25.50
C PRO A 962 -7.34 46.36 -24.11
N SER A 963 -8.64 46.64 -24.03
CA SER A 963 -9.38 46.72 -22.76
C SER A 963 -9.25 45.41 -21.96
N GLY A 964 -8.86 45.48 -20.69
CA GLY A 964 -8.56 44.30 -19.89
C GLY A 964 -7.85 44.56 -18.57
N ILE A 965 -7.50 43.46 -17.88
CA ILE A 965 -6.77 43.47 -16.62
C ILE A 965 -5.29 43.16 -16.88
N TYR A 966 -4.42 44.01 -16.36
CA TYR A 966 -2.97 43.94 -16.55
C TYR A 966 -2.22 43.98 -15.22
N LEU A 967 -1.05 43.35 -15.21
CA LEU A 967 -0.10 43.36 -14.10
C LEU A 967 1.14 44.16 -14.54
N LEU A 968 1.38 45.28 -13.86
CA LEU A 968 2.63 46.02 -13.96
C LEU A 968 3.59 45.53 -12.88
N VAL A 969 4.73 45.00 -13.31
CA VAL A 969 5.77 44.44 -12.44
C VAL A 969 6.97 45.39 -12.49
N THR A 970 7.39 45.88 -11.34
CA THR A 970 8.56 46.77 -11.19
C THR A 970 9.60 46.14 -10.26
N GLU A 971 10.85 46.50 -10.45
CA GLU A 971 11.94 46.15 -9.55
C GLU A 971 12.45 47.43 -8.87
N MET A 972 12.50 47.43 -7.55
CA MET A 972 12.86 48.58 -6.71
C MET A 972 13.56 48.07 -5.44
N ASP A 973 14.73 48.61 -5.12
CA ASP A 973 15.56 48.20 -3.96
C ASP A 973 15.78 46.68 -3.88
N ASN A 974 15.99 46.03 -5.04
CA ASN A 974 16.14 44.58 -5.19
C ASN A 974 14.90 43.75 -4.74
N LYS A 975 13.74 44.39 -4.55
CA LYS A 975 12.43 43.74 -4.41
C LYS A 975 11.63 43.85 -5.71
N ILE A 976 10.93 42.78 -6.07
CA ILE A 976 9.92 42.78 -7.15
C ILE A 976 8.58 43.21 -6.54
N ILE A 977 7.95 44.24 -7.12
CA ILE A 977 6.64 44.75 -6.71
C ILE A 977 5.67 44.66 -7.88
N THR A 978 4.50 44.05 -7.67
CA THR A 978 3.45 43.92 -8.68
C THR A 978 2.26 44.82 -8.34
N ARG A 979 1.70 45.49 -9.35
CA ARG A 979 0.47 46.29 -9.26
C ARG A 979 -0.50 45.94 -10.40
N LYS A 980 -1.71 45.56 -10.03
CA LYS A 980 -2.83 45.30 -10.93
C LYS A 980 -3.48 46.61 -11.37
N PHE A 981 -3.74 46.76 -12.67
CA PHE A 981 -4.58 47.85 -13.19
C PHE A 981 -5.58 47.38 -14.23
N ILE A 982 -6.59 48.20 -14.47
CA ILE A 982 -7.64 47.98 -15.45
C ILE A 982 -7.46 48.99 -16.59
N LYS A 983 -7.21 48.49 -17.79
CA LYS A 983 -7.30 49.26 -19.04
C LYS A 983 -8.75 49.24 -19.51
N LYS A 984 -9.35 50.41 -19.69
CA LYS A 984 -10.63 50.58 -20.39
C LYS A 984 -10.40 50.83 -21.87
#